data_AF-A0A1M5XE81-F1
#
_entry.id   AF-A0A1M5XE81-F1
#
_cell.length_a   1.000
_cell.length_b   1.000
_cell.length_c   1.000
_cell.angle_alpha   90.00
_cell.angle_beta   90.00
_cell.angle_gamma   90.00
#
_symmetry.space_group_name_H-M   'P 1'
#
loop_
_entity.id
_entity.type
_entity.pdbx_description
1 polymer ?
#
loop_
_entity_poly.entity_id
_entity_poly.type
_entity_poly.pdbx_seq_one_letter_code
_entity_poly.pdbx_strand_id
1 'polypeptide(L)'
;MIKTYKRKALSVVFALALIVSLVAGLAITASAADYTMSAVNTNGTNCANGDVVSISSPTELGYFATYVNTSGKNTQGVTFYLTGNIALSGSWTPVGIATVSTDAATSSPYISAGAGFAGTFDGGGYTISGLSVSLNQSGVGLFKYLAPTGMIVDLTVSGSVTTTGSYDAIGGVVGYNSGIINNVTSNVTVSATSAYNVGGIAGFNNSYFGTSPQGIIVNSRNTAAVTGMNKVGGITGENAGTISSCSNSAKIDGTNASSKNGIGGIAGRNGNNNTAVETGKIIDCFNAGEVGRTGQKWVGGITGFQNALSSVYNTVSTGNIVTGSGFDNPTVGQNEGTTTYGYCLDTLYYTGGTDAERGIPKTATELKDAAFVTTLNTYASRTTAPYIWAAVAGNYPALNYNAAVPSPSGGGSTNNYAVIYLSSSGSDSNAGNTSGAPVQTLRKAVELAGKSTNPSVYVSVMNTITVSNAQSVFGSDTDINWDGSTGPMFSIASGGNLTIGGLNIDGDAVTTAFNVASGGALTLRNNASISDCGTAVNVAGGGSLTANYSSISGSSYSVYLASSTSVFTMYASTSQTITLSGTVYLATGAYIRVGSALTSDLTVSMGTSTVGTVVAQRTGTYTFSGSDVSKFHYGAHTFTTASGSTRIAIAS
;
A
#
# COMPACT_ATOMS: atom_id res chain seq x y z
N MET A 1 10.38 56.18 43.75
CA MET A 1 9.25 55.27 43.44
C MET A 1 8.93 55.08 41.93
N ILE A 2 9.84 55.37 40.99
CA ILE A 2 9.55 55.27 39.53
C ILE A 2 10.39 54.20 38.78
N LYS A 3 11.36 53.54 39.44
CA LYS A 3 12.21 52.52 38.78
C LYS A 3 11.67 51.09 38.81
N THR A 4 10.66 50.77 39.64
CA THR A 4 10.19 49.39 39.83
C THR A 4 9.07 48.98 38.86
N TYR A 5 8.36 49.93 38.25
CA TYR A 5 7.24 49.63 37.35
C TYR A 5 7.64 49.37 35.88
N LYS A 6 8.82 49.81 35.42
CA LYS A 6 9.29 49.56 34.04
C LYS A 6 9.79 48.13 33.79
N ARG A 7 10.24 47.40 34.82
CA ARG A 7 10.72 46.00 34.67
C ARG A 7 9.59 44.96 34.65
N LYS A 8 8.44 45.24 35.30
CA LYS A 8 7.27 44.35 35.25
C LYS A 8 6.49 44.48 33.93
N ALA A 9 6.38 45.68 33.37
CA ALA A 9 5.72 45.89 32.07
C ALA A 9 6.48 45.24 30.90
N LEU A 10 7.82 45.30 30.90
CA LEU A 10 8.64 44.73 29.82
C LEU A 10 8.68 43.18 29.85
N SER A 11 8.55 42.58 31.04
CA SER A 11 8.49 41.11 31.20
C SER A 11 7.14 40.53 30.77
N VAL A 12 6.05 41.29 30.93
CA VAL A 12 4.70 40.88 30.48
C VAL A 12 4.55 41.01 28.97
N VAL A 13 5.18 42.01 28.34
CA VAL A 13 5.17 42.16 26.87
C VAL A 13 6.03 41.08 26.17
N PHE A 14 7.16 40.66 26.76
CA PHE A 14 7.94 39.52 26.25
C PHE A 14 7.24 38.18 26.48
N ALA A 15 6.51 38.00 27.59
CA ALA A 15 5.72 36.79 27.83
C ALA A 15 4.52 36.69 26.87
N LEU A 16 3.84 37.80 26.56
CA LEU A 16 2.77 37.81 25.55
C LEU A 16 3.29 37.61 24.12
N ALA A 17 4.46 38.15 23.76
CA ALA A 17 5.07 37.91 22.44
C ALA A 17 5.54 36.45 22.28
N LEU A 18 6.00 35.81 23.35
CA LEU A 18 6.36 34.37 23.34
C LEU A 18 5.12 33.45 23.29
N ILE A 19 4.00 33.89 23.85
CA ILE A 19 2.72 33.16 23.78
C ILE A 19 2.08 33.33 22.39
N VAL A 20 2.21 34.50 21.75
CA VAL A 20 1.73 34.71 20.36
C VAL A 20 2.60 33.98 19.33
N SER A 21 3.90 33.76 19.60
CA SER A 21 4.74 32.90 18.74
C SER A 21 4.56 31.40 19.00
N LEU A 22 4.10 30.97 20.18
CA LEU A 22 3.73 29.57 20.45
C LEU A 22 2.39 29.18 19.83
N VAL A 23 1.46 30.12 19.64
CA VAL A 23 0.13 29.85 19.05
C VAL A 23 0.19 29.79 17.52
N ALA A 24 1.25 30.31 16.88
CA ALA A 24 1.51 30.14 15.45
C ALA A 24 2.11 28.76 15.09
N GLY A 25 2.40 27.90 16.08
CA GLY A 25 3.06 26.61 15.92
C GLY A 25 2.17 25.37 16.07
N LEU A 26 0.88 25.51 16.39
CA LEU A 26 -0.05 24.39 16.19
C LEU A 26 -0.45 24.39 14.73
N ALA A 27 0.29 23.61 13.94
CA ALA A 27 -0.19 23.11 12.68
C ALA A 27 -1.62 22.58 12.91
N ILE A 28 -2.60 23.29 12.35
CA ILE A 28 -3.88 22.71 12.03
C ILE A 28 -3.51 21.53 11.14
N THR A 29 -3.48 20.32 11.71
CA THR A 29 -3.48 19.11 10.91
C THR A 29 -4.76 19.20 10.09
N ALA A 30 -4.61 19.55 8.81
CA ALA A 30 -5.71 19.48 7.87
C ALA A 30 -6.27 18.05 7.98
N SER A 31 -7.54 17.93 8.35
CA SER A 31 -8.19 16.62 8.40
C SER A 31 -8.16 16.03 7.01
N ALA A 32 -7.84 14.74 6.89
CA ALA A 32 -7.94 13.99 5.64
C ALA A 32 -9.29 14.29 4.95
N ALA A 33 -9.22 14.90 3.78
CA ALA A 33 -10.40 15.23 2.99
C ALA A 33 -10.47 14.32 1.76
N ASP A 34 -11.68 13.87 1.43
CA ASP A 34 -11.94 13.10 0.23
C ASP A 34 -12.15 14.05 -0.94
N TYR A 35 -11.29 13.96 -1.94
CA TYR A 35 -11.38 14.77 -3.14
C TYR A 35 -11.64 13.91 -4.37
N THR A 36 -12.28 14.50 -5.37
CA THR A 36 -12.10 14.04 -6.76
C THR A 36 -10.85 14.68 -7.32
N MET A 37 -10.17 14.01 -8.25
CA MET A 37 -9.01 14.62 -8.89
C MET A 37 -9.38 15.89 -9.66
N SER A 38 -10.63 15.99 -10.15
CA SER A 38 -11.18 17.24 -10.67
C SER A 38 -11.16 18.36 -9.62
N ALA A 39 -11.58 18.10 -8.38
CA ALA A 39 -11.57 19.11 -7.31
C ALA A 39 -10.15 19.56 -6.93
N VAL A 40 -9.19 18.62 -6.88
CA VAL A 40 -7.77 18.95 -6.65
C VAL A 40 -7.25 19.86 -7.76
N ASN A 41 -7.61 19.57 -9.01
CA ASN A 41 -7.19 20.35 -10.17
C ASN A 41 -7.83 21.75 -10.22
N THR A 42 -9.15 21.87 -10.05
CA THR A 42 -9.87 23.16 -10.15
C THR A 42 -9.48 24.13 -9.04
N ASN A 43 -9.29 23.61 -7.82
CA ASN A 43 -9.04 24.45 -6.64
C ASN A 43 -7.56 24.75 -6.43
N GLY A 44 -6.68 24.13 -7.23
CA GLY A 44 -5.23 24.21 -7.03
C GLY A 44 -4.78 23.65 -5.69
N THR A 45 -5.61 22.84 -5.02
CA THR A 45 -5.36 22.29 -3.68
C THR A 45 -4.01 21.57 -3.66
N ASN A 46 -3.24 21.74 -2.59
CA ASN A 46 -2.10 20.88 -2.30
C ASN A 46 -2.55 19.84 -1.29
N CYS A 47 -2.51 18.57 -1.67
CA CYS A 47 -3.00 17.49 -0.81
C CYS A 47 -2.14 17.39 0.46
N ALA A 48 -2.77 17.16 1.60
CA ALA A 48 -2.13 16.88 2.88
C ALA A 48 -1.88 15.37 3.05
N ASN A 49 -0.98 15.02 3.96
CA ASN A 49 -0.77 13.62 4.34
C ASN A 49 -2.08 13.03 4.91
N GLY A 50 -2.48 11.85 4.42
CA GLY A 50 -3.73 11.19 4.75
C GLY A 50 -4.88 11.50 3.79
N ASP A 51 -4.73 12.48 2.89
CA ASP A 51 -5.76 12.78 1.88
C ASP A 51 -5.97 11.59 0.94
N VAL A 52 -7.21 11.48 0.46
CA VAL A 52 -7.65 10.43 -0.45
C VAL A 52 -8.32 11.07 -1.65
N VAL A 53 -7.86 10.70 -2.85
CA VAL A 53 -8.23 11.35 -4.10
C VAL A 53 -8.72 10.30 -5.09
N SER A 54 -9.97 10.40 -5.49
CA SER A 54 -10.58 9.50 -6.48
C SER A 54 -10.24 9.93 -7.91
N ILE A 55 -10.03 8.93 -8.78
CA ILE A 55 -9.83 9.08 -10.22
C ILE A 55 -10.86 8.19 -10.91
N SER A 56 -11.73 8.79 -11.72
CA SER A 56 -12.88 8.12 -12.35
C SER A 56 -12.86 8.17 -13.87
N SER A 57 -11.98 8.96 -14.48
CA SER A 57 -11.96 9.19 -15.92
C SER A 57 -10.55 9.37 -16.49
N PRO A 58 -10.37 9.21 -17.81
CA PRO A 58 -9.11 9.51 -18.49
C PRO A 58 -8.64 10.95 -18.25
N THR A 59 -9.58 11.90 -18.20
CA THR A 59 -9.30 13.31 -17.93
C THR A 59 -8.77 13.51 -16.52
N GLU A 60 -9.38 12.88 -15.51
CA GLU A 60 -8.88 12.94 -14.13
C GLU A 60 -7.53 12.26 -13.97
N LEU A 61 -7.27 11.16 -14.68
CA LEU A 61 -5.96 10.54 -14.69
C LEU A 61 -4.90 11.47 -15.30
N GLY A 62 -5.27 12.25 -16.32
CA GLY A 62 -4.45 13.35 -16.85
C GLY A 62 -4.17 14.44 -15.80
N TYR A 63 -5.18 14.86 -15.05
CA TYR A 63 -5.01 15.83 -13.95
C TYR A 63 -4.08 15.30 -12.86
N PHE A 64 -4.19 14.02 -12.51
CA PHE A 64 -3.26 13.37 -11.58
C PHE A 64 -1.82 13.47 -12.09
N ALA A 65 -1.57 13.14 -13.37
CA ALA A 65 -0.24 13.27 -13.96
C ALA A 65 0.29 14.70 -13.91
N THR A 66 -0.55 15.69 -14.25
CA THR A 66 -0.20 17.12 -14.15
C THR A 66 0.12 17.52 -12.71
N TYR A 67 -0.68 17.07 -11.73
CA TYR A 67 -0.49 17.36 -10.33
C TYR A 67 0.86 16.86 -9.83
N VAL A 68 1.17 15.57 -10.06
CA VAL A 68 2.45 14.97 -9.63
C VAL A 68 3.64 15.64 -10.32
N ASN A 69 3.49 16.01 -11.59
CA ASN A 69 4.54 16.63 -12.38
C ASN A 69 4.74 18.13 -12.09
N THR A 70 3.88 18.73 -11.26
CA THR A 70 3.99 20.13 -10.86
C THR A 70 4.85 20.26 -9.61
N SER A 71 5.92 21.06 -9.69
CA SER A 71 6.81 21.34 -8.56
C SER A 71 6.05 21.89 -7.35
N GLY A 72 6.40 21.39 -6.16
CA GLY A 72 5.82 21.83 -4.88
C GLY A 72 4.49 21.16 -4.50
N LYS A 73 3.96 20.26 -5.34
CA LYS A 73 2.80 19.43 -4.98
C LYS A 73 3.20 18.25 -4.09
N ASN A 74 2.44 18.03 -3.04
CA ASN A 74 2.65 16.93 -2.11
C ASN A 74 1.90 15.68 -2.61
N THR A 75 2.64 14.57 -2.71
CA THR A 75 2.09 13.24 -2.96
C THR A 75 2.33 12.29 -1.78
N GLN A 76 3.25 12.63 -0.87
CA GLN A 76 3.63 11.77 0.23
C GLN A 76 2.48 11.60 1.21
N GLY A 77 2.15 10.35 1.52
CA GLY A 77 1.03 10.00 2.40
C GLY A 77 -0.36 10.25 1.80
N VAL A 78 -0.44 10.63 0.52
CA VAL A 78 -1.71 10.80 -0.20
C VAL A 78 -2.04 9.50 -0.95
N THR A 79 -3.30 9.09 -0.92
CA THR A 79 -3.79 7.94 -1.71
C THR A 79 -4.59 8.43 -2.91
N PHE A 80 -4.17 8.09 -4.10
CA PHE A 80 -4.90 8.26 -5.35
C PHE A 80 -5.47 6.90 -5.75
N TYR A 81 -6.77 6.78 -6.00
CA TYR A 81 -7.38 5.49 -6.30
C TYR A 81 -8.33 5.53 -7.49
N LEU A 82 -8.36 4.43 -8.23
CA LEU A 82 -9.30 4.26 -9.34
C LEU A 82 -10.68 3.83 -8.82
N THR A 83 -11.72 4.41 -9.40
CA THR A 83 -13.12 4.02 -9.14
C THR A 83 -13.71 3.11 -10.22
N GLY A 84 -12.96 2.88 -11.29
CA GLY A 84 -13.35 2.06 -12.43
C GLY A 84 -12.22 1.92 -13.45
N ASN A 85 -12.46 1.11 -14.48
CA ASN A 85 -11.53 1.00 -15.61
C ASN A 85 -11.40 2.34 -16.35
N ILE A 86 -10.18 2.68 -16.75
CA ILE A 86 -9.87 3.90 -17.51
C ILE A 86 -9.38 3.50 -18.90
N ALA A 87 -9.97 4.08 -19.93
CA ALA A 87 -9.54 3.92 -21.32
C ALA A 87 -8.88 5.22 -21.80
N LEU A 88 -7.55 5.22 -21.88
CA LEU A 88 -6.78 6.34 -22.42
C LEU A 88 -6.94 6.40 -23.94
N SER A 89 -6.91 7.62 -24.46
CA SER A 89 -6.84 7.90 -25.89
C SER A 89 -5.76 8.94 -26.15
N GLY A 90 -4.83 8.65 -27.06
CA GLY A 90 -3.74 9.57 -27.41
C GLY A 90 -2.47 9.35 -26.60
N SER A 91 -1.51 10.26 -26.78
CA SER A 91 -0.18 10.17 -26.16
C SER A 91 -0.21 10.41 -24.66
N TRP A 92 0.50 9.59 -23.91
CA TRP A 92 0.63 9.69 -22.47
C TRP A 92 1.95 10.38 -22.05
N THR A 93 1.86 11.26 -21.06
CA THR A 93 3.03 11.85 -20.39
C THR A 93 3.26 11.11 -19.07
N PRO A 94 4.43 10.48 -18.87
CA PRO A 94 4.74 9.75 -17.65
C PRO A 94 4.59 10.57 -16.37
N VAL A 95 4.12 9.89 -15.32
CA VAL A 95 3.94 10.47 -13.97
C VAL A 95 5.25 10.44 -13.19
N GLY A 96 5.60 11.53 -12.53
CA GLY A 96 6.78 11.63 -11.69
C GLY A 96 8.02 12.06 -12.45
N ILE A 97 8.06 13.32 -12.91
CA ILE A 97 9.19 13.86 -13.66
C ILE A 97 10.39 14.06 -12.73
N ALA A 98 11.38 13.18 -12.91
CA ALA A 98 12.66 13.22 -12.21
C ALA A 98 13.83 13.47 -13.17
N THR A 99 14.86 14.14 -12.66
CA THR A 99 16.17 14.27 -13.29
C THR A 99 17.01 13.08 -12.88
N VAL A 100 17.47 12.33 -13.86
CA VAL A 100 18.34 11.16 -13.68
C VAL A 100 19.78 11.59 -13.92
N SER A 101 20.65 11.26 -12.99
CA SER A 101 22.11 11.39 -13.10
C SER A 101 22.75 10.00 -13.04
N THR A 102 24.01 9.89 -13.44
CA THR A 102 24.78 8.65 -13.32
C THR A 102 25.84 8.82 -12.25
N ASP A 103 25.91 7.85 -11.33
CA ASP A 103 26.94 7.82 -10.32
C ASP A 103 28.30 7.47 -10.96
N ALA A 104 29.31 8.29 -10.70
CA ALA A 104 30.61 8.16 -11.36
C ALA A 104 31.39 6.91 -10.92
N ALA A 105 31.15 6.40 -9.71
CA ALA A 105 31.86 5.24 -9.16
C ALA A 105 31.22 3.92 -9.62
N THR A 106 29.89 3.88 -9.72
CA THR A 106 29.11 2.67 -9.97
C THR A 106 28.56 2.58 -11.39
N SER A 107 28.56 3.69 -12.13
CA SER A 107 27.87 3.84 -13.42
C SER A 107 26.36 3.62 -13.33
N SER A 108 25.80 3.66 -12.12
CA SER A 108 24.38 3.40 -11.90
C SER A 108 23.57 4.67 -12.01
N PRO A 109 22.36 4.60 -12.60
CA PRO A 109 21.46 5.74 -12.64
C PRO A 109 20.89 6.01 -11.24
N TYR A 110 20.85 7.28 -10.84
CA TYR A 110 20.19 7.75 -9.62
C TYR A 110 19.37 9.01 -9.90
N ILE A 111 18.41 9.30 -9.04
CA ILE A 111 17.59 10.51 -9.15
C ILE A 111 18.27 11.66 -8.43
N SER A 112 18.66 12.70 -9.16
CA SER A 112 19.36 13.88 -8.62
C SER A 112 18.42 15.03 -8.27
N ALA A 113 17.24 15.09 -8.88
CA ALA A 113 16.22 16.09 -8.60
C ALA A 113 14.84 15.66 -9.15
N GLY A 114 13.78 16.39 -8.80
CA GLY A 114 12.44 16.26 -9.37
C GLY A 114 11.41 15.61 -8.46
N ALA A 115 10.16 15.65 -8.91
CA ALA A 115 8.99 15.20 -8.15
C ALA A 115 8.65 13.76 -8.55
N GLY A 116 9.38 12.78 -8.02
CA GLY A 116 8.93 11.39 -8.11
C GLY A 116 7.55 11.20 -7.49
N PHE A 117 6.82 10.16 -7.89
CA PHE A 117 5.56 9.85 -7.22
C PHE A 117 5.84 9.19 -5.88
N ALA A 118 5.44 9.84 -4.78
CA ALA A 118 5.76 9.44 -3.40
C ALA A 118 4.51 9.02 -2.59
N GLY A 119 3.34 8.97 -3.22
CA GLY A 119 2.07 8.55 -2.63
C GLY A 119 1.69 7.12 -2.97
N THR A 120 0.44 6.74 -2.67
CA THR A 120 -0.13 5.45 -3.10
C THR A 120 -1.01 5.66 -4.32
N PHE A 121 -0.76 4.92 -5.39
CA PHE A 121 -1.65 4.77 -6.53
C PHE A 121 -2.32 3.39 -6.43
N ASP A 122 -3.56 3.37 -5.98
CA ASP A 122 -4.37 2.17 -5.82
C ASP A 122 -5.25 1.95 -7.04
N GLY A 123 -4.91 0.93 -7.83
CA GLY A 123 -5.68 0.55 -9.00
C GLY A 123 -7.03 -0.09 -8.67
N GLY A 124 -7.27 -0.53 -7.43
CA GLY A 124 -8.54 -1.15 -7.01
C GLY A 124 -8.90 -2.44 -7.76
N GLY A 125 -7.93 -3.07 -8.41
CA GLY A 125 -8.13 -4.19 -9.34
C GLY A 125 -8.58 -3.77 -10.75
N TYR A 126 -8.71 -2.48 -11.02
CA TYR A 126 -9.12 -1.94 -12.32
C TYR A 126 -7.96 -1.88 -13.33
N THR A 127 -8.35 -1.65 -14.58
CA THR A 127 -7.43 -1.56 -15.73
C THR A 127 -7.31 -0.13 -16.24
N ILE A 128 -6.09 0.33 -16.46
CA ILE A 128 -5.77 1.45 -17.35
C ILE A 128 -5.41 0.86 -18.72
N SER A 129 -6.27 1.07 -19.70
CA SER A 129 -6.11 0.58 -21.07
C SER A 129 -5.79 1.71 -22.05
N GLY A 130 -5.22 1.36 -23.20
CA GLY A 130 -4.90 2.35 -24.24
C GLY A 130 -3.68 3.21 -23.94
N LEU A 131 -2.80 2.78 -23.03
CA LEU A 131 -1.54 3.48 -22.77
C LEU A 131 -0.74 3.57 -24.07
N SER A 132 -0.38 4.77 -24.50
CA SER A 132 0.44 4.98 -25.69
C SER A 132 1.56 5.97 -25.36
N VAL A 133 2.78 5.46 -25.19
CA VAL A 133 3.96 6.28 -24.92
C VAL A 133 4.95 6.10 -26.06
N SER A 134 5.27 7.19 -26.74
CA SER A 134 6.30 7.25 -27.79
C SER A 134 7.26 8.38 -27.47
N LEU A 135 8.12 8.17 -26.46
CA LEU A 135 9.01 9.20 -25.92
C LEU A 135 10.47 8.74 -26.00
N ASN A 136 11.32 9.65 -26.49
CA ASN A 136 12.75 9.42 -26.62
C ASN A 136 13.50 10.05 -25.45
N GLN A 137 13.37 9.43 -24.27
CA GLN A 137 14.05 9.83 -23.04
C GLN A 137 14.22 8.63 -22.09
N SER A 138 15.03 8.79 -21.04
CA SER A 138 15.12 7.81 -19.96
C SER A 138 13.95 7.92 -18.98
N GLY A 139 13.58 6.81 -18.35
CA GLY A 139 12.49 6.75 -17.36
C GLY A 139 11.13 6.84 -18.03
N VAL A 140 10.76 5.81 -18.77
CA VAL A 140 9.51 5.78 -19.56
C VAL A 140 8.61 4.66 -19.04
N GLY A 141 7.31 4.95 -18.98
CA GLY A 141 6.24 4.05 -18.55
C GLY A 141 4.95 4.84 -18.30
N LEU A 142 3.97 4.24 -17.62
CA LEU A 142 2.86 4.99 -17.02
C LEU A 142 3.41 6.01 -16.00
N PHE A 143 4.38 5.58 -15.20
CA PHE A 143 5.19 6.38 -14.29
C PHE A 143 6.64 6.44 -14.77
N LYS A 144 7.26 7.62 -14.71
CA LYS A 144 8.69 7.80 -14.94
C LYS A 144 9.50 7.36 -13.72
N TYR A 145 9.12 7.80 -12.53
CA TYR A 145 9.83 7.49 -11.29
C TYR A 145 8.86 7.27 -10.11
N LEU A 146 8.95 6.09 -9.51
CA LEU A 146 8.32 5.78 -8.23
C LEU A 146 9.34 6.01 -7.10
N ALA A 147 9.08 7.02 -6.27
CA ALA A 147 9.96 7.40 -5.17
C ALA A 147 9.96 6.35 -4.03
N PRO A 148 10.88 6.41 -3.07
CA PRO A 148 10.99 5.39 -2.02
C PRO A 148 9.72 5.15 -1.19
N THR A 149 8.91 6.18 -0.95
CA THR A 149 7.61 6.04 -0.26
C THR A 149 6.44 5.79 -1.21
N GLY A 150 6.70 5.80 -2.51
CA GLY A 150 5.70 5.59 -3.54
C GLY A 150 5.25 4.14 -3.61
N MET A 151 3.95 3.94 -3.81
CA MET A 151 3.34 2.63 -3.96
C MET A 151 2.43 2.60 -5.18
N ILE A 152 2.49 1.53 -5.97
CA ILE A 152 1.52 1.20 -7.01
C ILE A 152 0.97 -0.18 -6.67
N VAL A 153 -0.34 -0.27 -6.45
CA VAL A 153 -0.99 -1.50 -6.00
C VAL A 153 -2.21 -1.84 -6.85
N ASP A 154 -2.48 -3.14 -7.02
CA ASP A 154 -3.74 -3.67 -7.56
C ASP A 154 -4.14 -3.07 -8.92
N LEU A 155 -3.21 -3.00 -9.87
CA LEU A 155 -3.41 -2.32 -11.15
C LEU A 155 -3.13 -3.24 -12.33
N THR A 156 -4.00 -3.20 -13.34
CA THR A 156 -3.69 -3.73 -14.66
C THR A 156 -3.42 -2.58 -15.63
N VAL A 157 -2.35 -2.65 -16.41
CA VAL A 157 -2.03 -1.66 -17.45
C VAL A 157 -1.94 -2.35 -18.81
N SER A 158 -2.59 -1.81 -19.83
CA SER A 158 -2.48 -2.31 -21.20
C SER A 158 -2.24 -1.22 -22.23
N GLY A 159 -1.46 -1.54 -23.26
CA GLY A 159 -1.10 -0.61 -24.32
C GLY A 159 0.30 -0.86 -24.89
N SER A 160 0.99 0.21 -25.25
CA SER A 160 2.33 0.17 -25.84
C SER A 160 3.25 1.29 -25.34
N VAL A 161 4.51 0.94 -25.11
CA VAL A 161 5.62 1.86 -24.87
C VAL A 161 6.65 1.65 -25.97
N THR A 162 7.00 2.71 -26.70
CA THR A 162 7.98 2.65 -27.79
C THR A 162 9.05 3.73 -27.62
N THR A 163 10.31 3.34 -27.77
CA THR A 163 11.46 4.25 -27.79
C THR A 163 12.43 3.83 -28.91
N THR A 164 13.03 4.79 -29.60
CA THR A 164 13.94 4.50 -30.73
C THR A 164 15.40 4.84 -30.43
N GLY A 165 15.67 5.67 -29.42
CA GLY A 165 17.03 6.06 -29.02
C GLY A 165 17.62 5.25 -27.87
N SER A 166 18.91 5.49 -27.61
CA SER A 166 19.68 4.86 -26.53
C SER A 166 19.36 5.49 -25.18
N TYR A 167 18.22 5.08 -24.61
CA TYR A 167 17.74 5.56 -23.32
C TYR A 167 17.78 4.49 -22.26
N ASP A 168 17.61 4.92 -21.02
CA ASP A 168 17.70 4.05 -19.87
C ASP A 168 16.35 3.93 -19.13
N ALA A 169 16.15 2.80 -18.46
CA ALA A 169 14.98 2.44 -17.68
C ALA A 169 13.63 2.68 -18.39
N ILE A 170 13.32 1.79 -19.32
CA ILE A 170 12.06 1.72 -20.05
C ILE A 170 11.22 0.59 -19.45
N GLY A 171 10.11 0.92 -18.81
CA GLY A 171 9.17 -0.03 -18.24
C GLY A 171 7.80 0.07 -18.90
N GLY A 172 7.03 -1.03 -18.89
CA GLY A 172 5.61 -0.97 -19.26
C GLY A 172 4.79 -0.13 -18.27
N VAL A 173 5.15 -0.16 -16.98
CA VAL A 173 4.43 0.55 -15.91
C VAL A 173 5.30 1.65 -15.30
N VAL A 174 6.53 1.35 -14.90
CA VAL A 174 7.43 2.30 -14.23
C VAL A 174 8.79 2.35 -14.92
N GLY A 175 9.33 3.52 -15.21
CA GLY A 175 10.73 3.63 -15.64
C GLY A 175 11.68 3.21 -14.53
N TYR A 176 11.82 4.07 -13.52
CA TYR A 176 12.64 3.86 -12.34
C TYR A 176 11.80 3.53 -11.11
N ASN A 177 12.01 2.37 -10.50
CA ASN A 177 11.35 1.99 -9.25
C ASN A 177 12.30 2.08 -8.06
N SER A 178 11.99 2.95 -7.10
CA SER A 178 12.59 2.94 -5.76
C SER A 178 11.57 2.63 -4.66
N GLY A 179 10.29 2.52 -5.01
CA GLY A 179 9.18 2.24 -4.09
C GLY A 179 8.67 0.80 -4.20
N ILE A 180 7.37 0.61 -3.99
CA ILE A 180 6.72 -0.70 -4.00
C ILE A 180 5.74 -0.81 -5.17
N ILE A 181 5.95 -1.82 -6.01
CA ILE A 181 4.99 -2.26 -7.03
C ILE A 181 4.44 -3.61 -6.57
N ASN A 182 3.14 -3.66 -6.26
CA ASN A 182 2.49 -4.86 -5.72
C ASN A 182 1.23 -5.22 -6.51
N ASN A 183 1.07 -6.49 -6.86
CA ASN A 183 -0.11 -6.99 -7.57
C ASN A 183 -0.42 -6.19 -8.84
N VAL A 184 0.61 -5.93 -9.64
CA VAL A 184 0.48 -5.22 -10.91
C VAL A 184 0.58 -6.20 -12.07
N THR A 185 -0.37 -6.10 -13.01
CA THR A 185 -0.33 -6.83 -14.28
C THR A 185 0.01 -5.88 -15.41
N SER A 186 1.15 -6.11 -16.06
CA SER A 186 1.51 -5.43 -17.30
C SER A 186 1.10 -6.27 -18.51
N ASN A 187 0.22 -5.69 -19.31
CA ASN A 187 -0.10 -6.11 -20.67
C ASN A 187 0.30 -4.99 -21.65
N VAL A 188 1.48 -4.42 -21.41
CA VAL A 188 2.06 -3.34 -22.20
C VAL A 188 3.14 -3.91 -23.11
N THR A 189 2.98 -3.77 -24.43
CA THR A 189 4.04 -4.13 -25.38
C THR A 189 5.14 -3.08 -25.31
N VAL A 190 6.35 -3.49 -24.95
CA VAL A 190 7.52 -2.59 -24.83
C VAL A 190 8.45 -2.80 -26.01
N SER A 191 8.59 -1.79 -26.86
CA SER A 191 9.45 -1.78 -28.05
C SER A 191 10.54 -0.73 -27.93
N ALA A 192 11.68 -1.10 -27.35
CA ALA A 192 12.77 -0.19 -26.98
C ALA A 192 14.12 -0.69 -27.52
N THR A 193 14.21 -0.88 -28.85
CA THR A 193 15.26 -1.66 -29.53
C THR A 193 16.69 -1.16 -29.32
N SER A 194 16.85 0.08 -28.86
CA SER A 194 18.14 0.73 -28.59
C SER A 194 18.40 1.00 -27.10
N ALA A 195 17.44 0.71 -26.23
CA ALA A 195 17.48 1.08 -24.83
C ALA A 195 18.23 0.07 -23.94
N TYR A 196 18.80 0.57 -22.85
CA TYR A 196 19.70 -0.18 -21.97
C TYR A 196 18.95 -1.08 -20.99
N ASN A 197 18.21 -0.50 -20.05
CA ASN A 197 17.38 -1.21 -19.08
C ASN A 197 15.93 -1.23 -19.55
N VAL A 198 15.41 -2.41 -19.90
CA VAL A 198 14.06 -2.57 -20.46
C VAL A 198 13.32 -3.69 -19.75
N GLY A 199 12.14 -3.40 -19.20
CA GLY A 199 11.31 -4.43 -18.57
C GLY A 199 9.82 -4.28 -18.80
N GLY A 200 9.08 -5.38 -18.66
CA GLY A 200 7.64 -5.38 -18.84
C GLY A 200 6.90 -4.60 -17.75
N ILE A 201 7.44 -4.54 -16.54
CA ILE A 201 6.87 -3.75 -15.43
C ILE A 201 7.73 -2.52 -15.15
N ALA A 202 8.99 -2.74 -14.75
CA ALA A 202 9.94 -1.70 -14.43
C ALA A 202 11.10 -1.68 -15.43
N GLY A 203 11.68 -0.52 -15.73
CA GLY A 203 12.96 -0.47 -16.44
C GLY A 203 14.12 -0.85 -15.52
N PHE A 204 14.22 -0.15 -14.39
CA PHE A 204 15.22 -0.38 -13.35
C PHE A 204 14.55 -0.45 -11.97
N ASN A 205 14.83 -1.51 -11.22
CA ASN A 205 14.42 -1.67 -9.83
C ASN A 205 15.61 -1.35 -8.92
N ASN A 206 15.59 -0.22 -8.24
CA ASN A 206 16.77 0.43 -7.65
C ASN A 206 17.04 -0.01 -6.19
N SER A 207 18.31 -0.07 -5.77
CA SER A 207 18.80 -0.35 -4.41
C SER A 207 19.06 0.88 -3.54
N TYR A 208 19.17 2.09 -4.11
CA TYR A 208 20.07 3.18 -3.67
C TYR A 208 20.61 3.11 -2.22
N PHE A 209 21.94 3.02 -2.16
CA PHE A 209 22.82 2.92 -1.00
C PHE A 209 22.34 3.60 0.29
N GLY A 210 22.17 2.77 1.33
CA GLY A 210 22.12 3.23 2.72
C GLY A 210 20.80 3.82 3.20
N THR A 211 19.85 4.11 2.30
CA THR A 211 18.50 4.53 2.67
C THR A 211 17.51 3.40 2.38
N SER A 212 16.95 2.82 3.44
CA SER A 212 15.73 2.03 3.33
C SER A 212 14.55 2.97 3.09
N PRO A 213 13.59 2.65 2.19
CA PRO A 213 13.40 1.36 1.50
C PRO A 213 14.10 1.24 0.12
N GLN A 214 14.37 -0.02 -0.27
CA GLN A 214 14.80 -0.42 -1.61
C GLN A 214 13.58 -0.64 -2.53
N GLY A 215 13.79 -0.62 -3.85
CA GLY A 215 12.78 -0.96 -4.84
C GLY A 215 12.29 -2.40 -4.68
N ILE A 216 10.97 -2.57 -4.55
CA ILE A 216 10.32 -3.87 -4.41
C ILE A 216 9.30 -4.04 -5.52
N ILE A 217 9.37 -5.17 -6.22
CA ILE A 217 8.33 -5.63 -7.14
C ILE A 217 7.84 -6.97 -6.64
N VAL A 218 6.55 -7.06 -6.31
CA VAL A 218 5.98 -8.25 -5.67
C VAL A 218 4.61 -8.59 -6.25
N ASN A 219 4.26 -9.87 -6.29
CA ASN A 219 2.96 -10.38 -6.76
C ASN A 219 2.58 -9.90 -8.17
N SER A 220 3.55 -9.58 -9.01
CA SER A 220 3.30 -8.85 -10.25
C SER A 220 3.62 -9.72 -11.46
N ARG A 221 2.96 -9.45 -12.59
CA ARG A 221 3.12 -10.28 -13.79
C ARG A 221 3.19 -9.47 -15.07
N ASN A 222 4.01 -9.97 -16.00
CA ASN A 222 4.06 -9.48 -17.37
C ASN A 222 3.47 -10.50 -18.35
N THR A 223 2.63 -10.01 -19.25
CA THR A 223 1.89 -10.82 -20.24
C THR A 223 2.06 -10.34 -21.67
N ALA A 224 2.77 -9.23 -21.89
CA ALA A 224 3.03 -8.64 -23.21
C ALA A 224 4.53 -8.62 -23.55
N ALA A 225 4.83 -8.63 -24.84
CA ALA A 225 6.21 -8.77 -25.33
C ALA A 225 7.09 -7.58 -24.92
N VAL A 226 8.36 -7.87 -24.64
CA VAL A 226 9.37 -6.88 -24.25
C VAL A 226 10.58 -7.02 -25.16
N THR A 227 10.91 -5.95 -25.88
CA THR A 227 12.09 -5.87 -26.74
C THR A 227 13.01 -4.73 -26.31
N GLY A 228 14.27 -5.04 -25.99
CA GLY A 228 15.28 -4.06 -25.55
C GLY A 228 16.67 -4.34 -26.11
N MET A 229 17.68 -3.51 -25.83
CA MET A 229 19.04 -3.73 -26.35
C MET A 229 19.93 -4.54 -25.40
N ASN A 230 20.15 -4.07 -24.17
CA ASN A 230 21.22 -4.61 -23.32
C ASN A 230 20.73 -5.48 -22.15
N LYS A 231 19.86 -4.95 -21.31
CA LYS A 231 19.38 -5.58 -20.09
C LYS A 231 17.86 -5.67 -20.21
N VAL A 232 17.36 -6.84 -20.58
CA VAL A 232 15.95 -7.02 -20.92
C VAL A 232 15.34 -8.10 -20.07
N GLY A 233 14.29 -7.78 -19.33
CA GLY A 233 13.56 -8.74 -18.51
C GLY A 233 12.05 -8.67 -18.63
N GLY A 234 11.35 -9.76 -18.35
CA GLY A 234 9.89 -9.75 -18.32
C GLY A 234 9.33 -8.85 -17.22
N ILE A 235 9.98 -8.79 -16.06
CA ILE A 235 9.59 -7.90 -14.96
C ILE A 235 10.43 -6.63 -14.95
N THR A 236 11.76 -6.75 -14.92
CA THR A 236 12.68 -5.59 -14.92
C THR A 236 13.87 -5.77 -15.86
N GLY A 237 14.40 -4.68 -16.43
CA GLY A 237 15.66 -4.74 -17.16
C GLY A 237 16.83 -5.08 -16.23
N GLU A 238 16.96 -4.31 -15.16
CA GLU A 238 17.97 -4.54 -14.11
C GLU A 238 17.32 -4.48 -12.74
N ASN A 239 17.73 -5.43 -11.89
CA ASN A 239 17.28 -5.58 -10.52
C ASN A 239 18.43 -5.31 -9.55
N ALA A 240 18.39 -4.18 -8.88
CA ALA A 240 19.17 -3.88 -7.68
C ALA A 240 18.28 -3.92 -6.42
N GLY A 241 17.03 -4.37 -6.52
CA GLY A 241 16.12 -4.47 -5.37
C GLY A 241 15.67 -5.90 -5.14
N THR A 242 14.41 -6.04 -4.71
CA THR A 242 13.76 -7.34 -4.55
C THR A 242 12.65 -7.54 -5.59
N ILE A 243 12.68 -8.69 -6.26
CA ILE A 243 11.58 -9.21 -7.05
C ILE A 243 11.12 -10.50 -6.37
N SER A 244 9.84 -10.54 -5.97
CA SER A 244 9.28 -11.72 -5.32
C SER A 244 7.91 -12.10 -5.87
N SER A 245 7.59 -13.39 -5.96
CA SER A 245 6.24 -13.83 -6.33
C SER A 245 5.77 -13.23 -7.67
N CYS A 246 6.69 -13.10 -8.64
CA CYS A 246 6.41 -12.49 -9.94
C CYS A 246 6.48 -13.50 -11.08
N SER A 247 5.74 -13.24 -12.16
CA SER A 247 5.80 -14.11 -13.35
C SER A 247 5.86 -13.38 -14.68
N ASN A 248 6.42 -14.07 -15.66
CA ASN A 248 6.39 -13.66 -17.05
C ASN A 248 5.86 -14.80 -17.92
N SER A 249 4.87 -14.51 -18.76
CA SER A 249 4.37 -15.43 -19.80
C SER A 249 4.63 -14.93 -21.23
N ALA A 250 5.20 -13.74 -21.38
CA ALA A 250 5.43 -13.13 -22.68
C ALA A 250 6.85 -13.34 -23.20
N LYS A 251 6.99 -13.17 -24.52
CA LYS A 251 8.29 -13.20 -25.19
C LYS A 251 9.18 -12.04 -24.75
N ILE A 252 10.41 -12.36 -24.37
CA ILE A 252 11.46 -11.40 -24.01
C ILE A 252 12.57 -11.46 -25.05
N ASP A 253 12.89 -10.30 -25.63
CA ASP A 253 13.77 -10.22 -26.79
C ASP A 253 14.83 -9.12 -26.63
N GLY A 254 16.10 -9.47 -26.85
CA GLY A 254 17.24 -8.55 -26.72
C GLY A 254 17.96 -8.34 -28.04
N THR A 255 18.15 -7.11 -28.48
CA THR A 255 18.68 -6.82 -29.82
C THR A 255 20.20 -6.92 -29.93
N ASN A 256 20.93 -6.96 -28.81
CA ASN A 256 22.40 -6.95 -28.80
C ASN A 256 22.99 -8.30 -28.37
N ALA A 257 24.00 -8.75 -29.12
CA ALA A 257 24.71 -10.02 -28.95
C ALA A 257 25.99 -9.92 -28.07
N SER A 258 26.20 -8.81 -27.38
CA SER A 258 27.39 -8.61 -26.53
C SER A 258 27.37 -9.47 -25.25
N SER A 259 28.54 -9.93 -24.81
CA SER A 259 28.73 -10.80 -23.63
C SER A 259 28.62 -10.05 -22.31
N LYS A 260 28.14 -8.80 -22.31
CA LYS A 260 27.82 -8.08 -21.07
C LYS A 260 26.32 -7.86 -20.95
N ASN A 261 25.52 -8.30 -21.91
CA ASN A 261 24.10 -8.00 -21.96
C ASN A 261 23.31 -9.20 -21.46
N GLY A 262 22.39 -8.97 -20.52
CA GLY A 262 21.64 -10.03 -19.87
C GLY A 262 20.18 -9.98 -20.29
N ILE A 263 19.65 -11.11 -20.75
CA ILE A 263 18.26 -11.27 -21.15
C ILE A 263 17.65 -12.34 -20.25
N GLY A 264 16.55 -12.02 -19.58
CA GLY A 264 15.93 -12.96 -18.66
C GLY A 264 14.42 -12.96 -18.67
N GLY A 265 13.81 -14.09 -18.33
CA GLY A 265 12.35 -14.16 -18.21
C GLY A 265 11.81 -13.25 -17.11
N ILE A 266 12.56 -13.04 -16.03
CA ILE A 266 12.18 -12.15 -14.92
C ILE A 266 13.00 -10.86 -14.93
N ALA A 267 14.33 -10.96 -14.88
CA ALA A 267 15.23 -9.81 -14.91
C ALA A 267 16.27 -9.95 -16.02
N GLY A 268 16.62 -8.87 -16.72
CA GLY A 268 17.78 -8.93 -17.63
C GLY A 268 19.08 -9.17 -16.85
N ARG A 269 19.27 -8.38 -15.78
CA ARG A 269 20.35 -8.56 -14.80
C ARG A 269 19.84 -8.53 -13.37
N ASN A 270 20.43 -9.36 -12.53
CA ASN A 270 20.24 -9.39 -11.08
C ASN A 270 21.53 -8.92 -10.39
N GLY A 271 21.53 -7.67 -9.93
CA GLY A 271 22.71 -6.93 -9.51
C GLY A 271 23.55 -6.38 -10.66
N ASN A 272 24.47 -5.47 -10.32
CA ASN A 272 25.36 -4.82 -11.28
C ASN A 272 26.72 -5.54 -11.35
N ASN A 273 27.22 -5.73 -12.57
CA ASN A 273 28.47 -6.43 -12.86
C ASN A 273 29.73 -5.54 -12.77
N ASN A 274 29.59 -4.21 -12.71
CA ASN A 274 30.75 -3.31 -12.75
C ASN A 274 31.43 -3.13 -11.40
N THR A 275 30.69 -3.22 -10.30
CA THR A 275 31.19 -2.83 -8.98
C THR A 275 30.79 -3.79 -7.85
N ALA A 276 29.95 -4.79 -8.13
CA ALA A 276 29.39 -5.74 -7.16
C ALA A 276 28.69 -5.10 -5.94
N VAL A 277 28.46 -3.79 -5.91
CA VAL A 277 27.84 -3.10 -4.76
C VAL A 277 26.31 -3.05 -4.84
N GLU A 278 25.73 -3.25 -6.02
CA GLU A 278 24.28 -3.36 -6.20
C GLU A 278 23.87 -4.83 -6.17
N THR A 279 23.06 -5.19 -5.19
CA THR A 279 22.58 -6.55 -4.96
C THR A 279 21.15 -6.70 -5.44
N GLY A 280 20.82 -7.79 -6.13
CA GLY A 280 19.46 -8.11 -6.51
C GLY A 280 19.00 -9.42 -5.89
N LYS A 281 17.72 -9.48 -5.51
CA LYS A 281 17.06 -10.72 -5.06
C LYS A 281 15.91 -11.05 -5.99
N ILE A 282 15.88 -12.31 -6.47
CA ILE A 282 14.75 -12.88 -7.20
C ILE A 282 14.28 -14.11 -6.45
N ILE A 283 13.03 -14.09 -6.00
CA ILE A 283 12.49 -15.08 -5.06
C ILE A 283 11.11 -15.51 -5.55
N ASP A 284 10.77 -16.80 -5.49
CA ASP A 284 9.41 -17.28 -5.77
C ASP A 284 8.87 -16.84 -7.15
N CYS A 285 9.70 -16.87 -8.19
CA CYS A 285 9.34 -16.34 -9.51
C CYS A 285 9.18 -17.44 -10.57
N PHE A 286 8.31 -17.18 -11.56
CA PHE A 286 7.99 -18.12 -12.63
C PHE A 286 8.12 -17.51 -14.02
N ASN A 287 8.91 -18.13 -14.90
CA ASN A 287 8.92 -17.81 -16.32
C ASN A 287 8.31 -18.93 -17.16
N ALA A 288 7.33 -18.57 -17.98
CA ALA A 288 6.75 -19.41 -19.03
C ALA A 288 6.94 -18.83 -20.44
N GLY A 289 7.41 -17.58 -20.54
CA GLY A 289 7.63 -16.90 -21.81
C GLY A 289 8.94 -17.33 -22.50
N GLU A 290 8.96 -17.28 -23.83
CA GLU A 290 10.18 -17.46 -24.61
C GLU A 290 11.20 -16.35 -24.27
N VAL A 291 12.46 -16.73 -24.05
CA VAL A 291 13.53 -15.79 -23.70
C VAL A 291 14.63 -15.87 -24.75
N GLY A 292 14.94 -14.70 -25.30
CA GLY A 292 16.13 -14.44 -26.09
C GLY A 292 15.94 -14.44 -27.60
N ARG A 293 17.06 -14.33 -28.31
CA ARG A 293 17.20 -14.48 -29.75
C ARG A 293 18.53 -15.12 -30.11
N THR A 294 18.62 -15.64 -31.32
CA THR A 294 19.86 -16.20 -31.86
C THR A 294 21.02 -15.19 -31.81
N GLY A 295 22.18 -15.67 -31.39
CA GLY A 295 23.42 -14.89 -31.30
C GLY A 295 23.63 -14.16 -29.97
N GLN A 296 22.64 -14.09 -29.08
CA GLN A 296 22.83 -13.52 -27.73
C GLN A 296 23.81 -14.33 -26.89
N LYS A 297 24.38 -13.70 -25.85
CA LYS A 297 25.44 -14.34 -25.06
C LYS A 297 25.09 -14.66 -23.61
N TRP A 298 24.18 -13.94 -22.97
CA TRP A 298 23.74 -14.27 -21.61
C TRP A 298 22.21 -14.29 -21.57
N VAL A 299 21.65 -15.49 -21.76
CA VAL A 299 20.21 -15.72 -21.82
C VAL A 299 19.83 -16.67 -20.69
N GLY A 300 19.00 -16.19 -19.77
CA GLY A 300 18.54 -16.98 -18.62
C GLY A 300 17.03 -17.11 -18.58
N GLY A 301 16.48 -18.27 -18.28
CA GLY A 301 15.03 -18.36 -18.12
C GLY A 301 14.50 -17.51 -16.96
N ILE A 302 15.31 -17.23 -15.93
CA ILE A 302 14.99 -16.29 -14.84
C ILE A 302 15.77 -14.98 -14.99
N THR A 303 17.11 -15.04 -15.02
CA THR A 303 17.95 -13.85 -15.21
C THR A 303 19.10 -14.10 -16.16
N GLY A 304 19.37 -13.16 -17.06
CA GLY A 304 20.48 -13.29 -18.01
C GLY A 304 21.83 -13.27 -17.31
N PHE A 305 22.00 -12.40 -16.32
CA PHE A 305 23.22 -12.31 -15.52
C PHE A 305 22.89 -12.14 -14.03
N GLN A 306 23.76 -12.67 -13.17
CA GLN A 306 23.72 -12.51 -11.72
C GLN A 306 25.11 -12.23 -11.16
N ASN A 307 25.28 -11.16 -10.37
CA ASN A 307 26.56 -10.86 -9.73
C ASN A 307 26.78 -11.66 -8.43
N ALA A 308 28.00 -11.61 -7.92
CA ALA A 308 28.45 -12.35 -6.74
C ALA A 308 27.70 -12.06 -5.43
N LEU A 309 27.02 -10.92 -5.30
CA LEU A 309 26.27 -10.55 -4.09
C LEU A 309 24.76 -10.74 -4.23
N SER A 310 24.30 -11.16 -5.41
CA SER A 310 22.88 -11.32 -5.72
C SER A 310 22.44 -12.77 -5.53
N SER A 311 21.13 -12.98 -5.37
CA SER A 311 20.54 -14.31 -5.23
C SER A 311 19.32 -14.56 -6.11
N VAL A 312 19.22 -15.80 -6.59
CA VAL A 312 18.03 -16.39 -7.22
C VAL A 312 17.60 -17.57 -6.36
N TYR A 313 16.33 -17.58 -5.97
CA TYR A 313 15.85 -18.56 -4.99
C TYR A 313 14.40 -19.00 -5.28
N ASN A 314 14.17 -20.32 -5.25
CA ASN A 314 12.86 -20.93 -5.43
C ASN A 314 12.13 -20.43 -6.70
N THR A 315 12.68 -20.76 -7.86
CA THR A 315 12.16 -20.26 -9.15
C THR A 315 11.84 -21.40 -10.09
N VAL A 316 10.94 -21.15 -11.04
CA VAL A 316 10.57 -22.15 -12.06
C VAL A 316 10.70 -21.52 -13.45
N SER A 317 11.28 -22.26 -14.40
CA SER A 317 11.42 -21.84 -15.80
C SER A 317 10.93 -22.94 -16.74
N THR A 318 9.94 -22.62 -17.56
CA THR A 318 9.33 -23.53 -18.55
C THR A 318 9.31 -22.95 -19.96
N GLY A 319 9.57 -21.65 -20.10
CA GLY A 319 9.61 -20.96 -21.38
C GLY A 319 10.83 -21.34 -22.21
N ASN A 320 10.64 -21.42 -23.52
CA ASN A 320 11.71 -21.77 -24.46
C ASN A 320 12.89 -20.79 -24.32
N ILE A 321 14.12 -21.32 -24.29
CA ILE A 321 15.34 -20.52 -24.34
C ILE A 321 15.85 -20.56 -25.77
N VAL A 322 15.85 -19.40 -26.43
CA VAL A 322 16.34 -19.33 -27.81
C VAL A 322 17.85 -19.47 -27.81
N THR A 323 18.36 -20.44 -28.56
CA THR A 323 19.78 -20.76 -28.63
C THR A 323 20.59 -19.56 -29.13
N GLY A 324 21.48 -19.06 -28.29
CA GLY A 324 22.40 -17.97 -28.54
C GLY A 324 23.78 -18.45 -29.01
N SER A 325 24.79 -17.63 -28.72
CA SER A 325 26.22 -17.88 -29.01
C SER A 325 27.07 -17.94 -27.74
N GLY A 326 26.45 -17.96 -26.55
CA GLY A 326 27.13 -17.86 -25.27
C GLY A 326 26.51 -18.75 -24.20
N PHE A 327 26.30 -18.19 -23.00
CA PHE A 327 25.68 -18.85 -21.87
C PHE A 327 24.16 -18.71 -21.95
N ASP A 328 23.52 -19.73 -22.49
CA ASP A 328 22.07 -19.82 -22.61
C ASP A 328 21.62 -20.94 -21.68
N ASN A 329 20.97 -20.57 -20.58
CA ASN A 329 20.73 -21.47 -19.46
C ASN A 329 19.29 -21.33 -18.93
N PRO A 330 18.61 -22.43 -18.54
CA PRO A 330 17.22 -22.37 -18.11
C PRO A 330 16.94 -21.53 -16.86
N THR A 331 17.91 -21.32 -15.97
CA THR A 331 17.73 -20.49 -14.77
C THR A 331 18.50 -19.18 -14.89
N VAL A 332 19.83 -19.25 -14.86
CA VAL A 332 20.70 -18.06 -14.90
C VAL A 332 21.65 -18.19 -16.08
N GLY A 333 21.65 -17.20 -16.99
CA GLY A 333 22.54 -17.17 -18.15
C GLY A 333 24.00 -17.26 -17.69
N GLN A 334 24.51 -16.20 -17.05
CA GLN A 334 25.82 -16.17 -16.40
C GLN A 334 25.68 -15.96 -14.90
N ASN A 335 26.18 -16.90 -14.09
CA ASN A 335 26.06 -16.82 -12.63
C ASN A 335 27.40 -16.59 -11.92
N GLU A 336 27.50 -15.51 -11.15
CA GLU A 336 28.59 -15.26 -10.20
C GLU A 336 28.13 -15.39 -8.73
N GLY A 337 26.82 -15.45 -8.51
CA GLY A 337 26.20 -15.43 -7.18
C GLY A 337 25.56 -16.77 -6.79
N THR A 338 24.61 -16.69 -5.85
CA THR A 338 23.96 -17.88 -5.31
C THR A 338 22.63 -18.14 -6.01
N THR A 339 22.50 -19.32 -6.62
CA THR A 339 21.23 -19.84 -7.12
C THR A 339 20.87 -21.11 -6.37
N THR A 340 19.70 -21.12 -5.74
CA THR A 340 19.22 -22.27 -4.96
C THR A 340 17.76 -22.54 -5.30
N TYR A 341 17.40 -23.82 -5.48
CA TYR A 341 16.03 -24.23 -5.85
C TYR A 341 15.51 -23.52 -7.11
N GLY A 342 16.38 -23.30 -8.10
CA GLY A 342 15.95 -22.99 -9.46
C GLY A 342 15.54 -24.28 -10.14
N TYR A 343 14.31 -24.39 -10.61
CA TYR A 343 13.77 -25.56 -11.31
C TYR A 343 13.50 -25.21 -12.76
N CYS A 344 13.74 -26.17 -13.66
CA CYS A 344 13.52 -25.96 -15.08
C CYS A 344 12.88 -27.17 -15.75
N LEU A 345 12.20 -26.93 -16.88
CA LEU A 345 11.76 -28.01 -17.75
C LEU A 345 12.98 -28.70 -18.37
N ASP A 346 13.08 -30.01 -18.25
CA ASP A 346 14.21 -30.84 -18.66
C ASP A 346 14.51 -30.81 -20.17
N THR A 347 13.52 -30.45 -20.99
CA THR A 347 13.66 -30.27 -22.43
C THR A 347 14.25 -28.92 -22.84
N LEU A 348 14.49 -28.00 -21.90
CA LEU A 348 15.05 -26.69 -22.24
C LEU A 348 16.52 -26.79 -22.65
N TYR A 349 16.88 -26.01 -23.66
CA TYR A 349 18.25 -25.89 -24.13
C TYR A 349 19.16 -25.33 -23.03
N TYR A 350 20.38 -25.85 -22.95
CA TYR A 350 21.43 -25.32 -22.09
C TYR A 350 22.80 -25.54 -22.74
N THR A 351 23.71 -24.57 -22.64
CA THR A 351 25.01 -24.57 -23.34
C THR A 351 26.14 -25.26 -22.58
N GLY A 352 25.82 -26.00 -21.51
CA GLY A 352 26.80 -26.43 -20.52
C GLY A 352 27.16 -25.27 -19.59
N GLY A 353 27.25 -25.57 -18.29
CA GLY A 353 27.42 -24.60 -17.21
C GLY A 353 27.36 -25.33 -15.87
N THR A 354 27.29 -24.59 -14.78
CA THR A 354 27.08 -25.14 -13.43
C THR A 354 25.64 -25.63 -13.25
N ASP A 355 25.42 -26.55 -12.32
CA ASP A 355 24.07 -26.97 -11.92
C ASP A 355 23.22 -25.78 -11.43
N ALA A 356 23.86 -24.74 -10.89
CA ALA A 356 23.21 -23.50 -10.47
C ALA A 356 22.67 -22.67 -11.66
N GLU A 357 23.39 -22.63 -12.78
CA GLU A 357 22.96 -21.91 -13.99
C GLU A 357 21.84 -22.66 -14.71
N ARG A 358 21.96 -23.99 -14.81
CA ARG A 358 20.91 -24.83 -15.37
C ARG A 358 19.66 -24.84 -14.49
N GLY A 359 19.84 -24.97 -13.18
CA GLY A 359 18.78 -25.36 -12.25
C GLY A 359 18.55 -26.86 -12.21
N ILE A 360 17.62 -27.29 -11.36
CA ILE A 360 17.17 -28.67 -11.15
C ILE A 360 16.19 -29.02 -12.28
N PRO A 361 16.58 -29.85 -13.26
CA PRO A 361 15.69 -30.23 -14.35
C PRO A 361 14.57 -31.14 -13.84
N LYS A 362 13.37 -30.95 -14.36
CA LYS A 362 12.19 -31.75 -14.11
C LYS A 362 11.40 -31.94 -15.40
N THR A 363 10.83 -33.12 -15.59
CA THR A 363 9.90 -33.38 -16.68
C THR A 363 8.66 -32.49 -16.56
N ALA A 364 7.95 -32.29 -17.67
CA ALA A 364 6.66 -31.60 -17.63
C ALA A 364 5.66 -32.26 -16.66
N THR A 365 5.69 -33.59 -16.53
CA THR A 365 4.84 -34.33 -15.59
C THR A 365 5.17 -33.98 -14.14
N GLU A 366 6.47 -34.00 -13.77
CA GLU A 366 6.90 -33.66 -12.40
C GLU A 366 6.59 -32.20 -12.05
N LEU A 367 6.78 -31.26 -12.98
CA LEU A 367 6.48 -29.86 -12.74
C LEU A 367 4.97 -29.61 -12.53
N LYS A 368 4.10 -30.41 -13.14
CA LYS A 368 2.64 -30.31 -13.02
C LYS A 368 2.09 -31.07 -11.80
N ASP A 369 2.93 -31.81 -11.10
CA ASP A 369 2.52 -32.61 -9.95
C ASP A 369 2.23 -31.72 -8.72
N ALA A 370 1.16 -32.03 -7.99
CA ALA A 370 0.82 -31.31 -6.77
C ALA A 370 1.89 -31.43 -5.68
N ALA A 371 2.62 -32.56 -5.61
CA ALA A 371 3.74 -32.76 -4.69
C ALA A 371 4.91 -31.81 -4.99
N PHE A 372 5.09 -31.43 -6.26
CA PHE A 372 6.08 -30.42 -6.61
C PHE A 372 5.68 -29.03 -6.08
N VAL A 373 4.40 -28.69 -6.12
CA VAL A 373 3.90 -27.46 -5.50
C VAL A 373 4.11 -27.46 -3.98
N THR A 374 3.96 -28.60 -3.31
CA THR A 374 4.34 -28.75 -1.89
C THR A 374 5.83 -28.49 -1.66
N THR A 375 6.70 -28.96 -2.57
CA THR A 375 8.14 -28.69 -2.53
C THR A 375 8.42 -27.20 -2.66
N LEU A 376 7.81 -26.53 -3.64
CA LEU A 376 7.95 -25.08 -3.84
C LEU A 376 7.52 -24.29 -2.60
N ASN A 377 6.43 -24.69 -1.95
CA ASN A 377 5.94 -24.02 -0.73
C ASN A 377 6.77 -24.34 0.54
N THR A 378 7.54 -25.42 0.54
CA THR A 378 8.51 -25.71 1.62
C THR A 378 9.61 -24.67 1.65
N TYR A 379 10.04 -24.24 0.47
CA TYR A 379 11.12 -23.27 0.30
C TYR A 379 10.61 -21.86 0.03
N ALA A 380 9.32 -21.62 -0.05
CA ALA A 380 8.77 -20.31 -0.35
C ALA A 380 9.12 -19.29 0.74
N SER A 381 9.23 -18.01 0.37
CA SER A 381 9.38 -16.91 1.33
C SER A 381 8.22 -16.84 2.34
N ARG A 382 7.11 -17.51 2.04
CA ARG A 382 6.01 -17.79 2.97
C ARG A 382 5.65 -19.28 2.96
N THR A 383 5.80 -19.91 4.12
CA THR A 383 5.59 -21.36 4.34
C THR A 383 4.21 -21.68 4.95
N THR A 384 3.37 -20.67 5.16
CA THR A 384 2.00 -20.81 5.70
C THR A 384 0.96 -20.34 4.68
N ALA A 385 -0.27 -20.85 4.82
CA ALA A 385 -1.38 -20.42 3.97
C ALA A 385 -1.65 -18.89 4.10
N PRO A 386 -2.00 -18.18 3.01
CA PRO A 386 -2.20 -18.71 1.67
C PRO A 386 -0.84 -19.08 1.07
N TYR A 387 -0.73 -20.19 0.36
CA TYR A 387 0.55 -20.56 -0.22
C TYR A 387 0.88 -19.64 -1.42
N ILE A 388 2.17 -19.37 -1.65
CA ILE A 388 2.62 -18.56 -2.80
C ILE A 388 2.42 -19.35 -4.09
N TRP A 389 2.74 -20.65 -4.06
CA TRP A 389 2.57 -21.53 -5.20
C TRP A 389 1.27 -22.30 -5.08
N ALA A 390 0.45 -22.25 -6.13
CA ALA A 390 -0.82 -22.94 -6.25
C ALA A 390 -0.73 -24.03 -7.31
N ALA A 391 -1.28 -25.21 -6.99
CA ALA A 391 -1.45 -26.28 -7.94
C ALA A 391 -2.62 -25.97 -8.86
N VAL A 392 -2.43 -26.19 -10.16
CA VAL A 392 -3.48 -26.03 -11.18
C VAL A 392 -3.59 -27.35 -11.93
N ALA A 393 -4.76 -27.97 -11.89
CA ALA A 393 -4.96 -29.30 -12.48
C ALA A 393 -4.51 -29.34 -13.95
N GLY A 394 -3.58 -30.25 -14.28
CA GLY A 394 -3.03 -30.44 -15.63
C GLY A 394 -2.07 -29.34 -16.13
N ASN A 395 -1.79 -28.33 -15.31
CA ASN A 395 -1.01 -27.15 -15.67
C ASN A 395 0.22 -26.98 -14.76
N TYR A 396 1.18 -26.17 -15.21
CA TYR A 396 2.34 -25.80 -14.39
C TYR A 396 1.89 -25.00 -13.15
N PRO A 397 2.74 -24.93 -12.10
CA PRO A 397 2.42 -24.18 -10.89
C PRO A 397 2.09 -22.73 -11.21
N ALA A 398 1.08 -22.19 -10.54
CA ALA A 398 0.72 -20.79 -10.63
C ALA A 398 1.12 -20.04 -9.36
N LEU A 399 1.42 -18.75 -9.50
CA LEU A 399 1.61 -17.88 -8.34
C LEU A 399 0.26 -17.36 -7.86
N ASN A 400 0.05 -17.40 -6.55
CA ASN A 400 -1.09 -16.82 -5.89
C ASN A 400 -0.80 -15.35 -5.58
N TYR A 401 -1.27 -14.46 -6.43
CA TYR A 401 -1.06 -13.02 -6.30
C TYR A 401 -1.84 -12.37 -5.13
N ASN A 402 -2.65 -13.14 -4.40
CA ASN A 402 -3.27 -12.69 -3.14
C ASN A 402 -2.32 -12.86 -1.92
N ALA A 403 -1.01 -13.01 -2.16
CA ALA A 403 0.02 -13.21 -1.14
C ALA A 403 0.53 -11.93 -0.47
N ALA A 404 1.00 -12.03 0.78
CA ALA A 404 1.38 -10.91 1.64
C ALA A 404 2.72 -10.32 1.26
N VAL A 405 2.78 -9.00 1.35
CA VAL A 405 3.99 -8.20 1.17
C VAL A 405 5.02 -8.57 2.27
N PRO A 406 6.31 -8.76 1.94
CA PRO A 406 7.37 -8.69 2.94
C PRO A 406 7.45 -7.26 3.50
N SER A 407 7.27 -7.09 4.81
CA SER A 407 7.48 -5.80 5.47
C SER A 407 8.90 -5.28 5.18
N PRO A 408 9.09 -3.98 4.89
CA PRO A 408 10.41 -3.36 5.03
C PRO A 408 10.88 -3.61 6.46
N SER A 409 11.98 -4.34 6.63
CA SER A 409 12.46 -4.73 7.95
C SER A 409 12.93 -3.51 8.75
N GLY A 410 12.32 -3.30 9.91
CA GLY A 410 12.69 -2.29 10.89
C GLY A 410 11.97 -2.48 12.24
N GLY A 411 12.21 -3.63 12.90
CA GLY A 411 12.02 -3.80 14.35
C GLY A 411 10.66 -4.32 14.88
N GLY A 412 10.66 -5.55 15.41
CA GLY A 412 9.80 -5.94 16.54
C GLY A 412 8.54 -6.79 16.28
N SER A 413 8.66 -8.08 16.61
CA SER A 413 7.62 -9.01 17.12
C SER A 413 6.43 -9.47 16.24
N THR A 414 6.45 -10.79 15.99
CA THR A 414 5.33 -11.77 15.91
C THR A 414 4.24 -11.62 14.84
N ASN A 415 4.16 -12.66 14.01
CA ASN A 415 3.15 -12.98 12.99
C ASN A 415 1.71 -12.68 13.43
N ASN A 416 1.09 -11.66 12.82
CA ASN A 416 -0.36 -11.40 12.91
C ASN A 416 -0.92 -11.31 11.47
N TYR A 417 -1.59 -12.37 10.99
CA TYR A 417 -2.26 -12.37 9.68
C TYR A 417 -3.76 -12.54 9.85
N ALA A 418 -4.55 -11.67 9.24
CA ALA A 418 -5.98 -11.88 9.08
C ALA A 418 -6.24 -13.09 8.16
N VAL A 419 -7.08 -14.03 8.59
CA VAL A 419 -7.59 -15.14 7.78
C VAL A 419 -9.06 -14.87 7.56
N ILE A 420 -9.51 -14.71 6.31
CA ILE A 420 -10.90 -14.38 5.99
C ILE A 420 -11.65 -15.63 5.54
N TYR A 421 -12.76 -15.91 6.21
CA TYR A 421 -13.78 -16.83 5.75
C TYR A 421 -14.93 -16.04 5.15
N LEU A 422 -15.54 -16.56 4.09
CA LEU A 422 -16.81 -16.08 3.57
C LEU A 422 -17.84 -17.15 3.93
N SER A 423 -18.73 -16.88 4.87
CA SER A 423 -19.81 -17.81 5.23
C SER A 423 -21.12 -17.40 4.55
N SER A 424 -21.94 -18.38 4.21
CA SER A 424 -23.27 -18.18 3.60
C SER A 424 -24.44 -18.39 4.55
N SER A 425 -24.16 -18.64 5.83
CA SER A 425 -25.17 -18.94 6.86
C SER A 425 -25.25 -17.79 7.85
N GLY A 426 -26.22 -16.89 7.65
CA GLY A 426 -26.43 -15.71 8.48
C GLY A 426 -26.87 -16.00 9.91
N SER A 427 -25.90 -16.27 10.78
CA SER A 427 -26.09 -16.21 12.23
C SER A 427 -24.75 -16.01 12.93
N ASP A 428 -24.69 -15.04 13.85
CA ASP A 428 -23.55 -14.70 14.74
C ASP A 428 -23.10 -15.86 15.63
N SER A 429 -23.77 -17.00 15.58
CA SER A 429 -23.39 -18.19 16.33
C SER A 429 -22.50 -19.11 15.50
N ASN A 430 -21.18 -18.91 15.62
CA ASN A 430 -20.16 -19.96 15.54
C ASN A 430 -20.34 -20.96 14.37
N ALA A 431 -20.42 -20.42 13.14
CA ALA A 431 -20.62 -21.22 11.94
C ALA A 431 -19.29 -21.83 11.45
N GLY A 432 -19.32 -23.14 11.25
CA GLY A 432 -18.16 -23.98 10.94
C GLY A 432 -17.28 -23.48 9.80
N ASN A 433 -15.98 -23.61 10.02
CA ASN A 433 -14.88 -23.30 9.12
C ASN A 433 -15.08 -23.92 7.72
N THR A 434 -15.54 -23.12 6.77
CA THR A 434 -15.53 -23.46 5.33
C THR A 434 -14.55 -22.56 4.59
N SER A 435 -13.37 -23.12 4.29
CA SER A 435 -12.58 -22.87 3.07
C SER A 435 -12.64 -21.43 2.51
N GLY A 436 -11.95 -20.49 3.15
CA GLY A 436 -11.71 -19.13 2.63
C GLY A 436 -10.22 -18.84 2.48
N ALA A 437 -9.83 -18.12 1.43
CA ALA A 437 -8.46 -17.68 1.23
C ALA A 437 -8.11 -16.60 2.28
N PRO A 438 -7.01 -16.71 3.04
CA PRO A 438 -6.56 -15.67 3.95
C PRO A 438 -6.21 -14.37 3.22
N VAL A 439 -6.55 -13.25 3.84
CA VAL A 439 -6.49 -11.91 3.24
C VAL A 439 -5.75 -10.99 4.20
N GLN A 440 -4.75 -10.26 3.72
CA GLN A 440 -3.78 -9.62 4.63
C GLN A 440 -4.01 -8.13 4.86
N THR A 441 -5.10 -7.57 4.33
CA THR A 441 -5.44 -6.15 4.52
C THR A 441 -6.94 -5.97 4.69
N LEU A 442 -7.34 -4.97 5.47
CA LEU A 442 -8.73 -4.56 5.62
C LEU A 442 -9.36 -4.15 4.27
N ARG A 443 -8.57 -3.58 3.35
CA ARG A 443 -9.02 -3.24 1.99
C ARG A 443 -9.51 -4.47 1.22
N LYS A 444 -8.68 -5.52 1.19
CA LYS A 444 -8.99 -6.73 0.42
C LYS A 444 -10.15 -7.52 1.05
N ALA A 445 -10.30 -7.40 2.37
CA ALA A 445 -11.43 -7.92 3.13
C ALA A 445 -12.76 -7.37 2.62
N VAL A 446 -12.83 -6.03 2.55
CA VAL A 446 -14.00 -5.30 2.05
C VAL A 446 -14.22 -5.52 0.55
N GLU A 447 -13.17 -5.58 -0.26
CA GLU A 447 -13.28 -5.87 -1.70
C GLU A 447 -13.93 -7.23 -1.96
N LEU A 448 -13.53 -8.27 -1.21
CA LEU A 448 -14.11 -9.61 -1.36
C LEU A 448 -15.56 -9.66 -0.87
N ALA A 449 -15.86 -8.93 0.20
CA ALA A 449 -17.22 -8.85 0.69
C ALA A 449 -18.15 -8.10 -0.29
N GLY A 450 -17.68 -7.00 -0.89
CA GLY A 450 -18.43 -6.26 -1.91
C GLY A 450 -18.62 -7.01 -3.24
N LYS A 451 -17.82 -8.06 -3.51
CA LYS A 451 -17.99 -8.95 -4.68
C LYS A 451 -18.99 -10.07 -4.46
N SER A 452 -19.44 -10.28 -3.23
CA SER A 452 -20.42 -11.31 -2.91
C SER A 452 -21.82 -10.89 -3.36
N THR A 453 -22.60 -11.86 -3.85
CA THR A 453 -24.03 -11.70 -4.14
C THR A 453 -24.91 -12.12 -2.97
N ASN A 454 -24.30 -12.54 -1.85
CA ASN A 454 -25.00 -12.96 -0.64
C ASN A 454 -25.36 -11.74 0.22
N PRO A 455 -26.62 -11.59 0.70
CA PRO A 455 -27.04 -10.48 1.55
C PRO A 455 -26.34 -10.41 2.92
N SER A 456 -25.62 -11.45 3.35
CA SER A 456 -24.92 -11.45 4.64
C SER A 456 -23.52 -12.02 4.43
N VAL A 457 -22.56 -11.13 4.14
CA VAL A 457 -21.16 -11.51 4.00
C VAL A 457 -20.47 -11.29 5.33
N TYR A 458 -20.06 -12.37 5.98
CA TYR A 458 -19.29 -12.29 7.20
C TYR A 458 -17.82 -12.43 6.87
N VAL A 459 -17.04 -11.44 7.28
CA VAL A 459 -15.58 -11.44 7.12
C VAL A 459 -14.92 -11.73 8.46
N SER A 460 -14.87 -13.00 8.86
CA SER A 460 -14.20 -13.41 10.10
C SER A 460 -12.71 -13.11 10.02
N VAL A 461 -12.14 -12.46 11.03
CA VAL A 461 -10.71 -12.17 11.11
C VAL A 461 -10.15 -12.68 12.43
N MET A 462 -9.13 -13.53 12.37
CA MET A 462 -8.63 -14.29 13.52
C MET A 462 -7.46 -13.62 14.29
N ASN A 463 -6.81 -12.60 13.73
CA ASN A 463 -5.63 -11.95 14.35
C ASN A 463 -5.61 -10.44 14.14
N THR A 464 -5.05 -9.68 15.10
CA THR A 464 -4.95 -8.21 15.06
C THR A 464 -4.37 -7.68 13.73
N ILE A 465 -5.07 -6.77 13.06
CA ILE A 465 -4.58 -6.06 11.89
C ILE A 465 -3.78 -4.84 12.34
N THR A 466 -2.46 -4.84 12.10
CA THR A 466 -1.61 -3.69 12.39
C THR A 466 -1.63 -2.69 11.24
N VAL A 467 -1.94 -1.43 11.55
CA VAL A 467 -1.91 -0.31 10.60
C VAL A 467 -0.74 0.61 10.95
N SER A 468 0.33 0.52 10.17
CA SER A 468 1.56 1.31 10.36
C SER A 468 1.70 2.48 9.39
N ASN A 469 0.86 2.54 8.35
CA ASN A 469 0.87 3.57 7.30
C ASN A 469 -0.55 4.10 7.07
N ALA A 470 -0.70 5.13 6.22
CA ALA A 470 -2.01 5.62 5.82
C ALA A 470 -2.78 4.57 4.98
N GLN A 471 -4.01 4.27 5.38
CA GLN A 471 -4.92 3.33 4.72
C GLN A 471 -6.34 3.89 4.75
N SER A 472 -7.10 3.70 3.67
CA SER A 472 -8.51 4.10 3.57
C SER A 472 -9.33 2.98 2.97
N VAL A 473 -10.35 2.53 3.68
CA VAL A 473 -11.16 1.36 3.33
C VAL A 473 -12.63 1.77 3.36
N PHE A 474 -13.31 1.56 2.25
CA PHE A 474 -14.72 1.93 2.09
C PHE A 474 -15.53 0.74 1.61
N GLY A 475 -16.68 0.51 2.24
CA GLY A 475 -17.68 -0.46 1.79
C GLY A 475 -19.04 0.18 1.61
N SER A 476 -20.01 -0.63 1.18
CA SER A 476 -21.42 -0.25 1.02
C SER A 476 -22.26 -1.04 2.04
N ASP A 477 -22.19 -0.63 3.30
CA ASP A 477 -22.77 -1.34 4.46
C ASP A 477 -22.24 -2.78 4.57
N THR A 478 -20.94 -2.94 4.35
CA THR A 478 -20.27 -4.23 4.36
C THR A 478 -20.08 -4.72 5.79
N ASP A 479 -20.64 -5.88 6.13
CA ASP A 479 -20.47 -6.52 7.43
C ASP A 479 -19.11 -7.21 7.57
N ILE A 480 -18.40 -6.90 8.64
CA ILE A 480 -17.13 -7.50 9.05
C ILE A 480 -17.34 -7.98 10.48
N ASN A 481 -17.51 -9.29 10.64
CA ASN A 481 -17.59 -9.90 11.96
C ASN A 481 -16.21 -10.42 12.38
N TRP A 482 -15.85 -10.33 13.65
CA TRP A 482 -14.54 -10.74 14.14
C TRP A 482 -14.66 -11.78 15.24
N ASP A 483 -14.24 -13.01 14.96
CA ASP A 483 -14.31 -14.10 15.92
C ASP A 483 -12.96 -14.30 16.66
N GLY A 484 -12.99 -14.25 17.99
CA GLY A 484 -12.10 -15.07 18.83
C GLY A 484 -10.63 -14.67 18.97
N SER A 485 -10.29 -13.40 19.27
CA SER A 485 -8.88 -13.00 19.52
C SER A 485 -8.56 -12.58 20.97
N THR A 486 -7.30 -12.78 21.38
CA THR A 486 -6.74 -12.32 22.67
C THR A 486 -6.24 -10.86 22.65
N GLY A 487 -6.50 -10.09 21.58
CA GLY A 487 -5.98 -8.73 21.36
C GLY A 487 -6.98 -7.81 20.65
N PRO A 488 -6.57 -6.59 20.24
CA PRO A 488 -7.47 -5.70 19.52
C PRO A 488 -7.73 -6.18 18.08
N MET A 489 -8.89 -5.87 17.49
CA MET A 489 -9.13 -6.18 16.06
C MET A 489 -8.14 -5.42 15.18
N PHE A 490 -7.98 -4.13 15.43
CA PHE A 490 -7.06 -3.27 14.72
C PHE A 490 -6.10 -2.58 15.69
N SER A 491 -4.81 -2.61 15.37
CA SER A 491 -3.79 -1.86 16.10
C SER A 491 -3.16 -0.82 15.18
N ILE A 492 -3.56 0.44 15.35
CA ILE A 492 -3.01 1.56 14.59
C ILE A 492 -1.76 2.04 15.31
N ALA A 493 -0.60 1.79 14.70
CA ALA A 493 0.70 2.15 15.26
C ALA A 493 0.95 3.67 15.18
N SER A 494 2.03 4.12 15.80
CA SER A 494 2.49 5.51 15.67
C SER A 494 2.75 5.87 14.21
N GLY A 495 2.18 6.97 13.73
CA GLY A 495 2.25 7.38 12.32
C GLY A 495 1.28 6.65 11.39
N GLY A 496 0.59 5.62 11.86
CA GLY A 496 -0.47 4.93 11.13
C GLY A 496 -1.72 5.80 11.06
N ASN A 497 -2.40 5.81 9.91
CA ASN A 497 -3.66 6.53 9.73
C ASN A 497 -4.67 5.60 9.06
N LEU A 498 -5.69 5.19 9.77
CA LEU A 498 -6.74 4.32 9.23
C LEU A 498 -8.03 5.12 9.04
N THR A 499 -8.54 5.11 7.82
CA THR A 499 -9.86 5.62 7.48
C THR A 499 -10.77 4.45 7.13
N ILE A 500 -11.97 4.44 7.71
CA ILE A 500 -13.02 3.47 7.45
C ILE A 500 -14.31 4.21 7.11
N GLY A 501 -15.01 3.79 6.07
CA GLY A 501 -16.38 4.23 5.84
C GLY A 501 -17.31 3.21 5.22
N GLY A 502 -18.60 3.26 5.57
CA GLY A 502 -19.63 2.34 5.07
C GLY A 502 -19.38 0.87 5.42
N LEU A 503 -18.75 0.62 6.57
CA LEU A 503 -18.48 -0.72 7.08
C LEU A 503 -19.21 -0.93 8.40
N ASN A 504 -19.81 -2.11 8.58
CA ASN A 504 -20.30 -2.56 9.86
C ASN A 504 -19.29 -3.51 10.46
N ILE A 505 -18.73 -3.15 11.62
CA ILE A 505 -17.68 -3.90 12.28
C ILE A 505 -18.26 -4.49 13.55
N ASP A 506 -18.58 -5.77 13.47
CA ASP A 506 -19.06 -6.59 14.58
C ASP A 506 -17.86 -7.28 15.23
N GLY A 507 -17.71 -7.11 16.55
CA GLY A 507 -16.58 -7.59 17.32
C GLY A 507 -16.95 -8.66 18.34
N ASP A 508 -17.82 -9.62 18.00
CA ASP A 508 -18.24 -10.67 18.94
C ASP A 508 -17.06 -11.31 19.70
N ALA A 509 -17.19 -11.34 21.03
CA ALA A 509 -16.15 -11.79 21.97
C ALA A 509 -14.77 -11.08 21.89
N VAL A 510 -14.67 -9.92 21.22
CA VAL A 510 -13.44 -9.11 21.14
C VAL A 510 -13.32 -8.18 22.35
N THR A 511 -12.15 -8.17 23.00
CA THR A 511 -11.88 -7.26 24.12
C THR A 511 -11.76 -5.79 23.72
N THR A 512 -11.12 -5.48 22.58
CA THR A 512 -11.01 -4.13 22.02
C THR A 512 -11.12 -4.15 20.50
N ALA A 513 -12.00 -3.38 19.86
CA ALA A 513 -12.04 -3.36 18.38
C ALA A 513 -10.85 -2.56 17.82
N PHE A 514 -10.67 -1.31 18.21
CA PHE A 514 -9.56 -0.49 17.74
C PHE A 514 -8.64 -0.06 18.88
N ASN A 515 -7.34 -0.24 18.69
CA ASN A 515 -6.30 0.33 19.54
C ASN A 515 -5.49 1.35 18.73
N VAL A 516 -5.61 2.63 19.07
CA VAL A 516 -4.87 3.72 18.44
C VAL A 516 -3.68 4.10 19.32
N ALA A 517 -2.47 3.81 18.87
CA ALA A 517 -1.24 4.15 19.57
C ALA A 517 -0.96 5.67 19.54
N SER A 518 0.03 6.09 20.32
CA SER A 518 0.54 7.46 20.31
C SER A 518 0.94 7.91 18.90
N GLY A 519 0.37 9.01 18.40
CA GLY A 519 0.63 9.52 17.05
C GLY A 519 -0.07 8.73 15.93
N GLY A 520 -0.91 7.76 16.26
CA GLY A 520 -1.81 7.10 15.31
C GLY A 520 -3.12 7.85 15.13
N ALA A 521 -3.82 7.63 14.02
CA ALA A 521 -5.11 8.22 13.72
C ALA A 521 -6.12 7.18 13.21
N LEU A 522 -7.33 7.19 13.77
CA LEU A 522 -8.49 6.46 13.26
C LEU A 522 -9.55 7.46 12.81
N THR A 523 -10.08 7.31 11.59
CA THR A 523 -11.22 8.08 11.09
C THR A 523 -12.34 7.13 10.70
N LEU A 524 -13.49 7.25 11.36
CA LEU A 524 -14.74 6.57 11.03
C LEU A 524 -15.65 7.55 10.29
N ARG A 525 -16.16 7.15 9.13
CA ARG A 525 -17.04 8.01 8.31
C ARG A 525 -18.15 7.23 7.59
N ASN A 526 -19.05 7.93 6.91
CA ASN A 526 -20.02 7.36 5.95
C ASN A 526 -20.79 6.13 6.48
N ASN A 527 -21.51 6.23 7.60
CA ASN A 527 -22.23 5.11 8.22
C ASN A 527 -21.36 3.94 8.71
N ALA A 528 -20.07 4.15 8.96
CA ALA A 528 -19.30 3.15 9.68
C ALA A 528 -19.94 2.83 11.04
N SER A 529 -20.14 1.55 11.34
CA SER A 529 -20.61 1.09 12.64
C SER A 529 -19.59 0.17 13.30
N ILE A 530 -19.45 0.26 14.61
CA ILE A 530 -18.68 -0.67 15.45
C ILE A 530 -19.61 -1.15 16.56
N SER A 531 -19.77 -2.46 16.71
CA SER A 531 -20.64 -3.06 17.73
C SER A 531 -20.04 -4.31 18.35
N ASP A 532 -20.72 -4.82 19.37
CA ASP A 532 -20.55 -6.16 19.98
C ASP A 532 -19.16 -6.52 20.50
N CYS A 533 -18.34 -5.50 20.80
CA CYS A 533 -17.04 -5.65 21.43
C CYS A 533 -17.02 -5.14 22.89
N GLY A 534 -15.94 -5.45 23.62
CA GLY A 534 -15.62 -4.91 24.94
C GLY A 534 -15.42 -3.40 24.90
N THR A 535 -14.28 -2.97 24.36
CA THR A 535 -13.95 -1.56 24.10
C THR A 535 -13.94 -1.29 22.60
N ALA A 536 -14.85 -0.49 22.06
CA ALA A 536 -14.88 -0.25 20.62
C ALA A 536 -13.66 0.53 20.12
N VAL A 537 -13.27 1.63 20.78
CA VAL A 537 -12.03 2.34 20.43
C VAL A 537 -11.25 2.73 21.67
N ASN A 538 -10.02 2.21 21.81
CA ASN A 538 -9.01 2.68 22.75
C ASN A 538 -8.05 3.66 22.04
N VAL A 539 -7.83 4.84 22.62
CA VAL A 539 -6.89 5.85 22.11
C VAL A 539 -5.82 6.14 23.15
N ALA A 540 -4.61 5.67 22.88
CA ALA A 540 -3.41 5.91 23.68
C ALA A 540 -2.82 7.33 23.43
N GLY A 541 -1.90 7.75 24.30
CA GLY A 541 -1.57 9.17 24.41
C GLY A 541 -0.97 9.81 23.16
N GLY A 542 -1.59 10.87 22.65
CA GLY A 542 -1.22 11.54 21.41
C GLY A 542 -1.81 10.89 20.16
N GLY A 543 -2.57 9.81 20.31
CA GLY A 543 -3.41 9.24 19.25
C GLY A 543 -4.70 10.04 19.06
N SER A 544 -5.35 9.85 17.91
CA SER A 544 -6.58 10.56 17.57
C SER A 544 -7.65 9.64 16.99
N LEU A 545 -8.89 9.85 17.42
CA LEU A 545 -10.10 9.32 16.80
C LEU A 545 -10.87 10.48 16.16
N THR A 546 -11.30 10.32 14.92
CA THR A 546 -12.28 11.18 14.26
C THR A 546 -13.50 10.35 13.88
N ALA A 547 -14.69 10.75 14.31
CA ALA A 547 -15.94 10.10 13.88
C ALA A 547 -16.84 11.10 13.15
N ASN A 548 -17.39 10.68 12.02
CA ASN A 548 -18.29 11.47 11.19
C ASN A 548 -19.44 10.60 10.68
N TYR A 549 -20.67 10.80 11.13
CA TYR A 549 -21.81 9.98 10.71
C TYR A 549 -21.52 8.48 10.90
N SER A 550 -21.32 8.07 12.16
CA SER A 550 -20.90 6.72 12.52
C SER A 550 -21.55 6.28 13.84
N SER A 551 -21.68 4.97 14.03
CA SER A 551 -22.16 4.37 15.27
C SER A 551 -21.02 3.65 15.99
N ILE A 552 -20.83 3.88 17.28
CA ILE A 552 -19.77 3.24 18.07
C ILE A 552 -20.38 2.71 19.36
N SER A 553 -20.40 1.39 19.49
CA SER A 553 -20.98 0.67 20.62
C SER A 553 -19.96 -0.31 21.19
N GLY A 554 -19.70 -0.21 22.49
CA GLY A 554 -18.85 -1.14 23.21
C GLY A 554 -19.43 -1.41 24.59
N SER A 555 -19.44 -2.68 24.99
CA SER A 555 -20.06 -3.15 26.24
C SER A 555 -19.39 -2.60 27.50
N SER A 556 -18.06 -2.44 27.48
CA SER A 556 -17.29 -1.73 28.52
C SER A 556 -17.15 -0.26 28.19
N TYR A 557 -16.65 0.06 26.99
CA TYR A 557 -16.49 1.43 26.53
C TYR A 557 -16.74 1.56 25.02
N SER A 558 -17.58 2.51 24.60
CA SER A 558 -17.63 2.94 23.20
C SER A 558 -16.32 3.62 22.80
N VAL A 559 -15.78 4.49 23.66
CA VAL A 559 -14.48 5.14 23.45
C VAL A 559 -13.74 5.25 24.77
N TYR A 560 -12.47 4.83 24.79
CA TYR A 560 -11.57 4.92 25.93
C TYR A 560 -10.37 5.83 25.59
N LEU A 561 -10.35 7.04 26.13
CA LEU A 561 -9.25 7.99 25.96
C LEU A 561 -8.26 7.82 27.12
N ALA A 562 -7.14 7.16 26.86
CA ALA A 562 -6.24 6.65 27.90
C ALA A 562 -5.27 7.67 28.51
N SER A 563 -5.09 8.86 27.92
CA SER A 563 -4.19 9.88 28.46
C SER A 563 -4.66 11.32 28.22
N SER A 564 -4.01 12.28 28.88
CA SER A 564 -4.24 13.72 28.70
C SER A 564 -4.01 14.25 27.28
N THR A 565 -3.37 13.47 26.41
CA THR A 565 -3.05 13.85 25.03
C THR A 565 -3.86 13.06 24.00
N SER A 566 -4.74 12.16 24.42
CA SER A 566 -5.67 11.46 23.54
C SER A 566 -6.78 12.40 23.05
N VAL A 567 -7.06 12.40 21.75
CA VAL A 567 -8.04 13.30 21.14
C VAL A 567 -9.18 12.51 20.49
N PHE A 568 -10.42 12.89 20.77
CA PHE A 568 -11.58 12.42 20.02
C PHE A 568 -12.30 13.61 19.38
N THR A 569 -12.31 13.67 18.05
CA THR A 569 -13.00 14.71 17.28
C THR A 569 -14.26 14.14 16.63
N MET A 570 -15.35 14.88 16.72
CA MET A 570 -16.63 14.54 16.11
C MET A 570 -17.05 15.65 15.15
N TYR A 571 -17.52 15.26 13.96
CA TYR A 571 -18.10 16.17 12.97
C TYR A 571 -19.51 15.70 12.61
N ALA A 572 -20.50 16.59 12.67
CA ALA A 572 -21.88 16.34 12.26
C ALA A 572 -22.46 17.50 11.41
N SER A 573 -23.40 17.19 10.51
CA SER A 573 -24.10 18.14 9.62
C SER A 573 -25.63 17.95 9.68
N THR A 574 -26.40 18.72 8.89
CA THR A 574 -27.89 18.84 8.96
C THR A 574 -28.68 17.55 8.82
N SER A 575 -28.05 16.46 8.38
CA SER A 575 -28.70 15.16 8.11
C SER A 575 -27.96 13.97 8.74
N GLN A 576 -27.00 14.21 9.64
CA GLN A 576 -26.06 13.17 10.09
C GLN A 576 -25.98 13.09 11.61
N THR A 577 -26.14 11.87 12.15
CA THR A 577 -26.07 11.59 13.59
C THR A 577 -24.82 10.77 13.90
N ILE A 578 -24.14 11.09 15.01
CA ILE A 578 -23.14 10.21 15.62
C ILE A 578 -23.81 9.56 16.82
N THR A 579 -23.80 8.23 16.86
CA THR A 579 -24.41 7.46 17.95
C THR A 579 -23.31 6.79 18.76
N LEU A 580 -23.25 7.09 20.05
CA LEU A 580 -22.39 6.40 21.01
C LEU A 580 -23.28 5.62 21.99
N SER A 581 -23.33 4.31 21.82
CA SER A 581 -24.16 3.39 22.62
C SER A 581 -23.26 2.64 23.60
N GLY A 582 -22.84 3.31 24.69
CA GLY A 582 -21.93 2.73 25.68
C GLY A 582 -21.14 3.79 26.47
N THR A 583 -20.33 3.37 27.43
CA THR A 583 -19.55 4.31 28.27
C THR A 583 -18.44 4.98 27.47
N VAL A 584 -18.21 6.28 27.65
CA VAL A 584 -17.02 6.98 27.14
C VAL A 584 -16.12 7.33 28.32
N TYR A 585 -14.91 6.77 28.34
CA TYR A 585 -13.91 7.07 29.37
C TYR A 585 -12.95 8.18 28.91
N LEU A 586 -12.68 9.12 29.82
CA LEU A 586 -11.70 10.19 29.60
C LEU A 586 -10.69 10.23 30.74
N ALA A 587 -9.42 10.01 30.44
CA ALA A 587 -8.32 10.32 31.35
C ALA A 587 -8.24 11.83 31.61
N THR A 588 -7.73 12.22 32.78
CA THR A 588 -7.54 13.63 33.17
C THR A 588 -6.75 14.39 32.10
N GLY A 589 -7.38 15.41 31.49
CA GLY A 589 -6.78 16.25 30.45
C GLY A 589 -7.12 15.85 29.01
N ALA A 590 -7.67 14.65 28.79
CA ALA A 590 -8.24 14.26 27.50
C ALA A 590 -9.46 15.15 27.21
N TYR A 591 -9.72 15.44 25.95
CA TYR A 591 -10.93 16.17 25.58
C TYR A 591 -11.55 15.67 24.28
N ILE A 592 -12.88 15.70 24.28
CA ILE A 592 -13.71 15.47 23.11
C ILE A 592 -13.93 16.83 22.44
N ARG A 593 -13.64 16.92 21.14
CA ARG A 593 -13.85 18.11 20.32
C ARG A 593 -15.03 17.90 19.37
N VAL A 594 -15.98 18.83 19.38
CA VAL A 594 -17.01 18.90 18.34
C VAL A 594 -16.60 19.95 17.32
N GLY A 595 -16.19 19.49 16.13
CA GLY A 595 -15.48 20.28 15.12
C GLY A 595 -16.37 21.11 14.19
N SER A 596 -17.68 20.87 14.17
CA SER A 596 -18.68 21.58 13.34
C SER A 596 -19.84 22.13 14.16
N ALA A 597 -20.58 23.10 13.61
CA ALA A 597 -21.84 23.53 14.18
C ALA A 597 -22.88 22.40 14.04
N LEU A 598 -23.51 22.00 15.14
CA LEU A 598 -24.56 20.99 15.09
C LEU A 598 -25.86 21.63 14.61
N THR A 599 -26.52 20.97 13.68
CA THR A 599 -27.82 21.38 13.13
C THR A 599 -28.91 20.34 13.42
N SER A 600 -28.54 19.26 14.12
CA SER A 600 -29.37 18.24 14.75
C SER A 600 -28.85 17.96 16.16
N ASP A 601 -29.65 17.30 17.01
CA ASP A 601 -29.22 16.89 18.35
C ASP A 601 -28.06 15.87 18.24
N LEU A 602 -26.93 16.14 18.91
CA LEU A 602 -25.91 15.13 19.17
C LEU A 602 -26.29 14.38 20.45
N THR A 603 -26.56 13.08 20.36
CA THR A 603 -26.88 12.24 21.51
C THR A 603 -25.63 11.51 22.00
N VAL A 604 -25.19 11.84 23.21
CA VAL A 604 -24.13 11.11 23.92
C VAL A 604 -24.77 10.39 25.10
N SER A 605 -24.81 9.06 25.06
CA SER A 605 -25.23 8.24 26.19
C SER A 605 -24.01 7.84 27.00
N MET A 606 -23.92 8.21 28.27
CA MET A 606 -22.80 7.88 29.16
C MET A 606 -23.23 6.84 30.20
N GLY A 607 -22.46 5.75 30.32
CA GLY A 607 -22.69 4.69 31.30
C GLY A 607 -22.38 5.08 32.75
N THR A 608 -22.92 4.31 33.68
CA THR A 608 -23.27 4.68 35.06
C THR A 608 -22.12 4.77 36.08
N SER A 609 -20.91 5.25 35.74
CA SER A 609 -19.85 5.30 36.76
C SER A 609 -18.66 6.27 36.62
N THR A 610 -18.58 7.21 35.67
CA THR A 610 -17.48 8.21 35.70
C THR A 610 -17.79 9.60 35.12
N VAL A 611 -17.13 10.57 35.76
CA VAL A 611 -17.12 12.04 35.61
C VAL A 611 -16.47 12.46 34.28
N GLY A 612 -17.27 12.77 33.25
CA GLY A 612 -16.78 13.22 31.94
C GLY A 612 -16.57 14.74 31.84
N THR A 613 -15.57 15.19 31.05
CA THR A 613 -15.41 16.59 30.61
C THR A 613 -15.58 16.69 29.10
N VAL A 614 -16.52 17.51 28.62
CA VAL A 614 -16.83 17.71 27.18
C VAL A 614 -16.44 19.13 26.78
N VAL A 615 -15.79 19.34 25.63
CA VAL A 615 -15.42 20.69 25.14
C VAL A 615 -16.07 20.96 23.76
N ALA A 616 -17.10 21.81 23.75
CA ALA A 616 -17.73 22.31 22.54
C ALA A 616 -17.08 23.63 22.08
N GLN A 617 -16.87 23.79 20.77
CA GLN A 617 -16.29 25.01 20.17
C GLN A 617 -17.21 25.69 19.15
N ARG A 618 -18.42 25.16 18.91
CA ARG A 618 -19.37 25.63 17.91
C ARG A 618 -20.80 25.56 18.45
N THR A 619 -21.73 26.29 17.83
CA THR A 619 -23.16 26.27 18.17
C THR A 619 -23.79 24.89 17.91
N GLY A 620 -24.83 24.53 18.64
CA GLY A 620 -25.45 23.21 18.52
C GLY A 620 -26.29 22.77 19.71
N THR A 621 -27.09 21.71 19.52
CA THR A 621 -27.81 21.04 20.61
C THR A 621 -27.10 19.75 21.01
N TYR A 622 -26.74 19.65 22.28
CA TYR A 622 -26.02 18.55 22.89
C TYR A 622 -26.95 17.85 23.89
N THR A 623 -27.30 16.60 23.61
CA THR A 623 -28.15 15.80 24.48
C THR A 623 -27.30 14.73 25.15
N PHE A 624 -27.16 14.84 26.48
CA PHE A 624 -26.49 13.87 27.32
C PHE A 624 -27.55 13.01 28.01
N SER A 625 -27.43 11.69 27.92
CA SER A 625 -28.28 10.75 28.64
C SER A 625 -27.41 9.89 29.57
N GLY A 626 -27.82 9.71 30.83
CA GLY A 626 -27.03 8.99 31.86
C GLY A 626 -26.70 9.83 33.10
N SER A 627 -25.88 9.29 33.99
CA SER A 627 -25.40 9.97 35.20
C SER A 627 -24.12 10.78 34.92
N ASP A 628 -24.17 12.09 35.20
CA ASP A 628 -23.08 13.05 35.46
C ASP A 628 -22.09 13.43 34.32
N VAL A 629 -22.42 14.45 33.50
CA VAL A 629 -21.38 15.29 32.86
C VAL A 629 -20.87 16.27 33.92
N SER A 630 -19.66 16.04 34.41
CA SER A 630 -19.08 16.88 35.46
C SER A 630 -18.75 18.30 35.00
N LYS A 631 -18.29 18.44 33.75
CA LYS A 631 -17.91 19.72 33.14
C LYS A 631 -18.16 19.71 31.63
N PHE A 632 -19.00 20.60 31.15
CA PHE A 632 -19.16 20.94 29.74
C PHE A 632 -18.54 22.32 29.52
N HIS A 633 -17.58 22.44 28.62
CA HIS A 633 -16.92 23.70 28.27
C HIS A 633 -17.43 24.21 26.92
N TYR A 634 -17.75 25.49 26.84
CA TYR A 634 -18.01 26.19 25.58
C TYR A 634 -17.27 27.53 25.56
N GLY A 635 -16.28 27.66 24.68
CA GLY A 635 -15.38 28.83 24.70
C GLY A 635 -14.71 28.97 26.07
N ALA A 636 -14.92 30.11 26.75
CA ALA A 636 -14.41 30.37 28.10
C ALA A 636 -15.37 29.91 29.23
N HIS A 637 -16.56 29.40 28.89
CA HIS A 637 -17.60 29.04 29.85
C HIS A 637 -17.50 27.57 30.26
N THR A 638 -17.82 27.28 31.53
CA THR A 638 -17.89 25.92 32.08
C THR A 638 -19.25 25.71 32.72
N PHE A 639 -19.90 24.60 32.39
CA PHE A 639 -21.21 24.19 32.87
C PHE A 639 -21.08 22.85 33.60
N THR A 640 -21.72 22.68 34.74
CA THR A 640 -21.82 21.41 35.46
C THR A 640 -23.25 20.89 35.30
N THR A 641 -23.42 19.64 34.87
CA THR A 641 -24.75 19.05 34.73
C THR A 641 -25.10 18.24 35.98
N ALA A 642 -26.38 18.23 36.36
CA ALA A 642 -26.88 17.36 37.41
C ALA A 642 -27.15 15.95 36.86
N SER A 643 -27.24 14.95 37.73
CA SER A 643 -27.56 13.57 37.35
C SER A 643 -28.88 13.48 36.58
N GLY A 644 -28.87 12.90 35.37
CA GLY A 644 -30.06 12.75 34.53
C GLY A 644 -29.85 13.20 33.09
N SER A 645 -30.89 13.06 32.26
CA SER A 645 -30.80 13.49 30.86
C SER A 645 -30.70 15.02 30.78
N THR A 646 -29.54 15.54 30.37
CA THR A 646 -29.27 16.97 30.25
C THR A 646 -29.20 17.36 28.79
N ARG A 647 -29.97 18.37 28.39
CA ARG A 647 -29.93 18.94 27.04
C ARG A 647 -29.35 20.36 27.11
N ILE A 648 -28.22 20.59 26.45
CA ILE A 648 -27.56 21.90 26.36
C ILE A 648 -27.74 22.40 24.93
N ALA A 649 -28.51 23.47 24.74
CA ALA A 649 -28.66 24.13 23.44
C ALA A 649 -27.82 25.41 23.41
N ILE A 650 -26.92 25.52 22.44
CA ILE A 650 -26.04 26.67 22.23
C ILE A 650 -26.42 27.32 20.90
N ALA A 651 -27.15 28.43 20.98
CA ALA A 651 -27.49 29.27 19.83
C ALA A 651 -26.38 30.29 19.53
N SER A 652 -26.36 30.81 18.30
CA SER A 652 -25.43 31.85 17.82
C SER A 652 -25.56 33.17 18.57
#